data_AF-A0A3C1WDX1-F1
#
_entry.id   AF-A0A3C1WDX1-F1
#
_cell.length_a   1.000
_cell.length_b   1.000
_cell.length_c   1.000
_cell.angle_alpha   90.00
_cell.angle_beta   90.00
_cell.angle_gamma   90.00
#
_symmetry.space_group_name_H-M   'P 1'
#
loop_
_entity.id
_entity.type
_entity.pdbx_description
1 polymer ?
#
loop_
_entity_poly.entity_id
_entity_poly.type
_entity_poly.pdbx_seq_one_letter_code
_entity_poly.pdbx_strand_id
1 'polypeptide(L)'
;MAFYANLKHPHNPKVVTHKKANLMKKRLLLLPMFVAVAACNGGLGDKGHMIARIDGKPFTEEELDLRLNTLSDEQREAILANPEEKRNNFENILRTRLYALAGQRGDFANVDSLKRRLALIDQRVMTQYYFDAYINENGGQSRKDLETYYRANPSKFTGDSGKVLPFSKVSARVADSLLLSHANIDSFYQASRNIYVERANCLVSIIQTSKLKDAQAAVKAIQGGMSFGDAAAKFSTHATKISQGKLGKVVKGEGNYDIGSTVTVDSLLFNPETRLKEGQVSGPIRKDSATFVLVRSDSLQEERLPPLASVGVRVLSDYVRTYKEQLSQNAMAALKAKYKAKTVSPYKNPSEADIKSYYEQNQSDYESPETFELYHIEISNKDKVAKSFKSVKDLNGFKALAAKFSENKMTKAQSGYLGVIKRDFCLPYGVGMLPELFTALDTIREGKISTPVESPDTQKWHFFWLVKKEPRKVKTLERVHALVMSDMAVNRLAQIKPTDTLAVYGDGKVLRESDVIFLKDEIPPQMRERYTRDNLVEYLLTWRLATDEAMALGLTDEKRLIALRLQNEDGYWSRLYQDSIMTRSYEEDSAALAKLYKEKRGLFTKDSADNDWHRYSHDIAGYLMLTPQDFNIEYYTNPERYRRDTVLPALSSVMFEVFQNLKSAAFQRLDEKILKTLKTRFDVQIVDGSLNQPSLEPVGETYKKAQNLHYDRKLDQALGLYGKLRDQFPARTGLQDSVCFGIAQIYIEQERYQQALAEYRRVSYLYPNSANNYKAMFMVGFIQSEHLKNDSAAVQSFESMLAKYPNTDLSDDADWMIRNIRSGGKLMPVLEGDSASTPADSTSGKKK
;
A
#
# COMPACT_ATOMS: atom_id res chain seq x y z
N MET A 1 2.88 -12.43 6.24
CA MET A 1 1.67 -11.81 5.67
C MET A 1 1.90 -10.98 4.39
N ALA A 2 3.07 -10.37 4.15
CA ALA A 2 3.30 -9.53 2.96
C ALA A 2 3.27 -10.26 1.60
N PHE A 3 3.44 -11.58 1.53
CA PHE A 3 3.30 -12.35 0.28
C PHE A 3 1.86 -12.38 -0.24
N TYR A 4 0.87 -12.35 0.67
CA TYR A 4 -0.54 -12.53 0.30
C TYR A 4 -1.06 -11.41 -0.60
N ALA A 5 -0.57 -10.17 -0.51
CA ALA A 5 -1.11 -9.04 -1.28
C ALA A 5 -0.60 -8.91 -2.73
N ASN A 6 0.42 -9.67 -3.16
CA ASN A 6 1.34 -9.23 -4.21
C ASN A 6 1.38 -10.08 -5.51
N LEU A 7 0.39 -10.94 -5.75
CA LEU A 7 0.22 -11.61 -7.04
C LEU A 7 -0.28 -10.62 -8.11
N LYS A 8 0.02 -10.89 -9.38
CA LYS A 8 -0.41 -10.06 -10.52
C LYS A 8 -1.89 -9.75 -10.42
N HIS A 9 -2.21 -8.47 -10.55
CA HIS A 9 -3.50 -8.07 -11.09
C HIS A 9 -3.64 -8.70 -12.48
N PRO A 10 -4.82 -9.22 -12.85
CA PRO A 10 -5.02 -9.91 -14.12
C PRO A 10 -4.58 -9.01 -15.27
N HIS A 11 -3.39 -9.25 -15.82
CA HIS A 11 -3.04 -8.70 -17.12
C HIS A 11 -3.63 -9.62 -18.18
N ASN A 12 -4.25 -8.97 -19.17
CA ASN A 12 -4.81 -9.60 -20.35
C ASN A 12 -3.82 -10.65 -20.88
N PRO A 13 -4.19 -11.95 -20.94
CA PRO A 13 -3.36 -12.89 -21.67
C PRO A 13 -3.25 -12.33 -23.09
N LYS A 14 -2.02 -12.11 -23.58
CA LYS A 14 -1.80 -11.70 -24.97
C LYS A 14 -2.67 -12.60 -25.84
N VAL A 15 -3.64 -12.01 -26.54
CA VAL A 15 -4.46 -12.72 -27.51
C VAL A 15 -3.50 -13.18 -28.59
N VAL A 16 -2.98 -14.40 -28.44
CA VAL A 16 -2.37 -15.10 -29.54
C VAL A 16 -3.53 -15.36 -30.50
N THR A 17 -3.51 -14.67 -31.63
CA THR A 17 -4.34 -14.98 -32.78
C THR A 17 -3.98 -16.40 -33.23
N HIS A 18 -4.65 -17.40 -32.66
CA HIS A 18 -4.40 -18.79 -33.00
C HIS A 18 -4.93 -19.06 -34.41
N LYS A 19 -4.01 -19.06 -35.39
CA LYS A 19 -4.13 -19.95 -36.54
C LYS A 19 -4.22 -21.39 -36.02
N LYS A 20 -5.23 -22.11 -36.52
CA LYS A 20 -5.55 -23.51 -36.24
C LYS A 20 -4.29 -24.39 -36.12
N ALA A 21 -4.22 -25.20 -35.07
CA ALA A 21 -3.55 -26.49 -35.13
C ALA A 21 -4.21 -27.48 -34.15
N ASN A 22 -4.63 -28.59 -34.71
CA ASN A 22 -5.27 -29.73 -34.05
C ASN A 22 -4.22 -30.61 -33.33
N LEU A 23 -4.73 -31.41 -32.40
CA LEU A 23 -4.20 -32.70 -31.92
C LEU A 23 -3.09 -32.68 -30.85
N MET A 24 -3.46 -33.02 -29.61
CA MET A 24 -2.97 -34.26 -28.96
C MET A 24 -3.83 -34.62 -27.75
N LYS A 25 -4.13 -35.93 -27.64
CA LYS A 25 -5.05 -36.55 -26.68
C LYS A 25 -4.38 -36.79 -25.31
N LYS A 26 -5.17 -36.53 -24.26
CA LYS A 26 -5.30 -37.26 -22.97
C LYS A 26 -4.04 -37.56 -22.14
N ARG A 27 -3.95 -36.90 -20.98
CA ARG A 27 -4.00 -37.53 -19.64
C ARG A 27 -4.52 -36.49 -18.63
N LEU A 28 -5.83 -36.54 -18.40
CA LEU A 28 -6.58 -35.68 -17.49
C LEU A 28 -6.49 -36.29 -16.09
N LEU A 29 -5.68 -35.72 -15.20
CA LEU A 29 -5.84 -35.95 -13.77
C LEU A 29 -6.93 -34.98 -13.29
N LEU A 30 -8.14 -35.52 -13.15
CA LEU A 30 -9.30 -34.87 -12.56
C LEU A 30 -8.93 -34.36 -11.15
N LEU A 31 -8.87 -33.04 -10.98
CA LEU A 31 -9.03 -32.39 -9.68
C LEU A 31 -10.48 -31.91 -9.60
N PRO A 32 -11.36 -32.56 -8.81
CA PRO A 32 -12.76 -32.20 -8.68
C PRO A 32 -12.92 -31.01 -7.70
N MET A 33 -12.18 -29.92 -7.92
CA MET A 33 -12.22 -28.78 -6.99
C MET A 33 -13.15 -27.65 -7.47
N PHE A 34 -13.48 -27.60 -8.77
CA PHE A 34 -14.43 -26.60 -9.31
C PHE A 34 -15.90 -27.02 -9.27
N VAL A 35 -16.20 -28.31 -9.13
CA VAL A 35 -17.59 -28.77 -9.04
C VAL A 35 -18.18 -28.44 -7.66
N ALA A 36 -17.37 -28.26 -6.62
CA ALA A 36 -17.87 -28.02 -5.27
C ALA A 36 -18.57 -26.66 -5.09
N VAL A 37 -18.12 -25.58 -5.74
CA VAL A 37 -18.84 -24.29 -5.65
C VAL A 37 -20.13 -24.31 -6.49
N ALA A 38 -20.13 -25.01 -7.62
CA ALA A 38 -21.34 -25.26 -8.40
C ALA A 38 -22.34 -26.17 -7.65
N ALA A 39 -21.85 -27.12 -6.84
CA ALA A 39 -22.67 -27.99 -6.00
C ALA A 39 -23.25 -27.25 -4.78
N CYS A 40 -22.51 -26.29 -4.18
CA CYS A 40 -23.07 -25.43 -3.14
C CYS A 40 -24.13 -24.45 -3.68
N ASN A 41 -24.02 -24.01 -4.93
CA ASN A 41 -25.07 -23.24 -5.60
C ASN A 41 -26.37 -24.05 -5.85
N GLY A 42 -26.30 -25.39 -5.90
CA GLY A 42 -27.44 -26.25 -6.21
C GLY A 42 -28.32 -26.63 -5.01
N GLY A 43 -27.91 -26.32 -3.77
CA GLY A 43 -28.62 -26.76 -2.57
C GLY A 43 -29.36 -25.69 -1.79
N LEU A 44 -28.90 -24.43 -1.85
CA LEU A 44 -29.48 -23.32 -1.07
C LEU A 44 -30.59 -22.56 -1.82
N GLY A 45 -30.52 -22.49 -3.15
CA GLY A 45 -31.44 -21.69 -3.98
C GLY A 45 -32.87 -22.24 -4.12
N ASP A 46 -33.11 -23.53 -3.85
CA ASP A 46 -34.41 -24.18 -4.13
C ASP A 46 -35.38 -24.17 -2.93
N LYS A 47 -34.94 -23.78 -1.73
CA LYS A 47 -35.76 -23.83 -0.50
C LYS A 47 -35.99 -22.48 0.18
N GLY A 48 -35.33 -21.43 -0.31
CA GLY A 48 -35.33 -20.09 0.27
C GLY A 48 -36.40 -19.15 -0.30
N HIS A 49 -36.68 -18.03 0.37
CA HIS A 49 -37.57 -17.00 -0.18
C HIS A 49 -36.91 -16.35 -1.40
N MET A 50 -37.42 -16.61 -2.61
CA MET A 50 -36.87 -16.08 -3.85
C MET A 50 -37.11 -14.57 -3.95
N ILE A 51 -36.03 -13.79 -4.02
CA ILE A 51 -36.09 -12.33 -4.15
C ILE A 51 -35.73 -11.86 -5.56
N ALA A 52 -35.00 -12.66 -6.33
CA ALA A 52 -34.73 -12.41 -7.74
C ALA A 52 -34.48 -13.71 -8.51
N ARG A 53 -34.50 -13.62 -9.84
CA ARG A 53 -34.01 -14.62 -10.78
C ARG A 53 -32.89 -13.98 -11.60
N ILE A 54 -31.74 -14.65 -11.66
CA ILE A 54 -30.56 -14.20 -12.39
C ILE A 54 -30.11 -15.34 -13.28
N ASP A 55 -30.12 -15.14 -14.60
CA ASP A 55 -29.68 -16.12 -15.59
C ASP A 55 -30.42 -17.46 -15.45
N GLY A 56 -31.74 -17.37 -15.26
CA GLY A 56 -32.63 -18.51 -15.04
C GLY A 56 -32.59 -19.14 -13.64
N LYS A 57 -31.60 -18.77 -12.79
CA LYS A 57 -31.41 -19.34 -11.45
C LYS A 57 -32.07 -18.50 -10.36
N PRO A 58 -32.68 -19.11 -9.33
CA PRO A 58 -33.20 -18.37 -8.19
C PRO A 58 -32.07 -17.75 -7.38
N PHE A 59 -32.28 -16.51 -6.93
CA PHE A 59 -31.47 -15.81 -5.95
C PHE A 59 -32.38 -15.51 -4.75
N THR A 60 -32.07 -16.11 -3.60
CA THR A 60 -32.94 -16.09 -2.42
C THR A 60 -32.45 -15.13 -1.34
N GLU A 61 -33.29 -14.86 -0.35
CA GLU A 61 -32.93 -14.10 0.85
C GLU A 61 -31.74 -14.72 1.59
N GLU A 62 -31.69 -16.05 1.65
CA GLU A 62 -30.63 -16.82 2.30
C GLU A 62 -29.30 -16.74 1.52
N GLU A 63 -29.36 -16.66 0.18
CA GLU A 63 -28.18 -16.40 -0.65
C GLU A 63 -27.68 -14.96 -0.44
N LEU A 64 -28.57 -13.99 -0.27
CA LEU A 64 -28.20 -12.62 0.10
C LEU A 64 -27.51 -12.57 1.48
N ASP A 65 -28.13 -13.16 2.51
CA ASP A 65 -27.54 -13.30 3.85
C ASP A 65 -26.18 -14.00 3.77
N LEU A 66 -26.08 -15.12 3.05
CA LEU A 66 -24.84 -15.85 2.85
C LEU A 66 -23.74 -14.95 2.26
N ARG A 67 -24.02 -14.19 1.19
CA ARG A 67 -23.02 -13.31 0.56
C ARG A 67 -22.56 -12.17 1.47
N LEU A 68 -23.37 -11.78 2.44
CA LEU A 68 -23.01 -10.79 3.46
C LEU A 68 -22.22 -11.39 4.64
N ASN A 69 -21.97 -12.70 4.70
CA ASN A 69 -21.19 -13.33 5.77
C ASN A 69 -19.68 -13.00 5.74
N THR A 70 -19.22 -12.17 4.80
CA THR A 70 -17.88 -11.58 4.85
C THR A 70 -17.79 -10.39 5.81
N LEU A 71 -18.94 -9.81 6.17
CA LEU A 71 -19.09 -8.75 7.17
C LEU A 71 -19.27 -9.34 8.57
N SER A 72 -19.19 -8.47 9.60
CA SER A 72 -19.60 -8.88 10.94
C SER A 72 -21.10 -9.17 10.97
N ASP A 73 -21.51 -10.03 11.90
CA ASP A 73 -22.93 -10.36 12.10
C ASP A 73 -23.77 -9.09 12.38
N GLU A 74 -23.25 -8.12 13.14
CA GLU A 74 -23.93 -6.85 13.44
C GLU A 74 -24.14 -5.97 12.19
N GLN A 75 -23.12 -5.85 11.35
CA GLN A 75 -23.23 -5.11 10.08
C GLN A 75 -24.23 -5.77 9.14
N ARG A 76 -24.18 -7.10 9.04
CA ARG A 76 -25.10 -7.89 8.20
C ARG A 76 -26.54 -7.74 8.68
N GLU A 77 -26.80 -7.87 9.97
CA GLU A 77 -28.14 -7.68 10.55
C GLU A 77 -28.67 -6.25 10.31
N ALA A 78 -27.82 -5.23 10.48
CA ALA A 78 -28.19 -3.84 10.21
C ALA A 78 -28.54 -3.60 8.73
N ILE A 79 -27.78 -4.20 7.80
CA ILE A 79 -28.05 -4.13 6.36
C ILE A 79 -29.39 -4.79 6.03
N LEU A 80 -29.63 -6.00 6.53
CA LEU A 80 -30.84 -6.76 6.23
C LEU A 80 -32.10 -6.12 6.84
N ALA A 81 -31.97 -5.45 7.99
CA ALA A 81 -33.08 -4.76 8.67
C ALA A 81 -33.48 -3.44 7.99
N ASN A 82 -32.59 -2.80 7.22
CA ASN A 82 -32.86 -1.55 6.53
C ASN A 82 -33.15 -1.81 5.03
N PRO A 83 -34.38 -1.57 4.53
CA PRO A 83 -34.74 -1.84 3.14
C PRO A 83 -33.86 -1.13 2.10
N GLU A 84 -33.37 0.07 2.39
CA GLU A 84 -32.48 0.81 1.49
C GLU A 84 -31.09 0.18 1.43
N GLU A 85 -30.51 -0.13 2.59
CA GLU A 85 -29.20 -0.80 2.68
C GLU A 85 -29.25 -2.20 2.06
N LYS A 86 -30.31 -2.96 2.33
CA LYS A 86 -30.54 -4.27 1.73
C LYS A 86 -30.55 -4.19 0.19
N ARG A 87 -31.31 -3.25 -0.36
CA ARG A 87 -31.38 -3.00 -1.81
C ARG A 87 -30.03 -2.59 -2.40
N ASN A 88 -29.31 -1.66 -1.75
CA ASN A 88 -28.00 -1.21 -2.21
C ASN A 88 -26.98 -2.36 -2.23
N ASN A 89 -26.97 -3.19 -1.19
CA ASN A 89 -26.10 -4.37 -1.11
C ASN A 89 -26.49 -5.44 -2.14
N PHE A 90 -27.78 -5.69 -2.34
CA PHE A 90 -28.27 -6.57 -3.39
C PHE A 90 -27.82 -6.09 -4.79
N GLU A 91 -28.01 -4.81 -5.12
CA GLU A 91 -27.58 -4.24 -6.41
C GLU A 91 -26.05 -4.32 -6.60
N ASN A 92 -25.26 -4.14 -5.54
CA ASN A 92 -23.81 -4.33 -5.59
C ASN A 92 -23.43 -5.78 -5.89
N ILE A 93 -24.05 -6.74 -5.21
CA ILE A 93 -23.83 -8.17 -5.44
C ILE A 93 -24.26 -8.56 -6.86
N LEU A 94 -25.45 -8.10 -7.28
CA LEU A 94 -25.99 -8.34 -8.61
C LEU A 94 -25.04 -7.79 -9.68
N ARG A 95 -24.55 -6.56 -9.53
CA ARG A 95 -23.56 -5.95 -10.44
C ARG A 95 -22.35 -6.85 -10.59
N THR A 96 -21.65 -7.17 -9.49
CA THR A 96 -20.46 -8.02 -9.55
C THR A 96 -20.76 -9.38 -10.15
N ARG A 97 -21.91 -9.97 -9.83
CA ARG A 97 -22.33 -11.26 -10.38
C ARG A 97 -22.58 -11.21 -11.89
N LEU A 98 -23.19 -10.15 -12.42
CA LEU A 98 -23.42 -9.99 -13.85
C LEU A 98 -22.10 -9.82 -14.62
N TYR A 99 -21.18 -9.01 -14.09
CA TYR A 99 -19.83 -8.90 -14.65
C TYR A 99 -19.10 -10.25 -14.62
N ALA A 100 -19.22 -11.00 -13.52
CA ALA A 100 -18.64 -12.34 -13.38
C ALA A 100 -19.23 -13.33 -14.39
N LEU A 101 -20.55 -13.40 -14.53
CA LEU A 101 -21.22 -14.26 -15.51
C LEU A 101 -20.79 -13.94 -16.95
N ALA A 102 -20.62 -12.65 -17.27
CA ALA A 102 -20.11 -12.24 -18.57
C ALA A 102 -18.67 -12.70 -18.81
N GLY A 103 -17.81 -12.60 -17.79
CA GLY A 103 -16.45 -13.14 -17.83
C GLY A 103 -16.41 -14.66 -18.00
N GLN A 104 -17.25 -15.37 -17.26
CA GLN A 104 -17.40 -16.83 -17.30
C GLN A 104 -17.95 -17.36 -18.62
N ARG A 105 -18.67 -16.55 -19.40
CA ARG A 105 -19.23 -16.94 -20.71
C ARG A 105 -18.44 -16.37 -21.90
N GLY A 106 -17.39 -15.58 -21.65
CA GLY A 106 -16.49 -15.11 -22.70
C GLY A 106 -15.53 -16.20 -23.18
N ASP A 107 -14.70 -15.88 -24.19
CA ASP A 107 -13.68 -16.81 -24.73
C ASP A 107 -12.66 -17.30 -23.69
N PHE A 108 -12.65 -16.67 -22.52
CA PHE A 108 -11.73 -16.94 -21.41
C PHE A 108 -12.10 -18.20 -20.61
N ALA A 109 -13.35 -18.64 -20.62
CA ALA A 109 -13.84 -19.71 -19.74
C ALA A 109 -13.14 -21.08 -19.91
N ASN A 110 -12.61 -21.33 -21.11
CA ASN A 110 -12.05 -22.62 -21.50
C ASN A 110 -10.51 -22.66 -21.52
N VAL A 111 -9.85 -21.64 -20.98
CA VAL A 111 -8.38 -21.61 -20.92
C VAL A 111 -7.90 -22.34 -19.65
N ASP A 112 -7.13 -23.42 -19.83
CA ASP A 112 -6.65 -24.25 -18.71
C ASP A 112 -5.84 -23.47 -17.67
N SER A 113 -5.09 -22.44 -18.11
CA SER A 113 -4.35 -21.56 -17.19
C SER A 113 -5.27 -20.73 -16.29
N LEU A 114 -6.47 -20.36 -16.75
CA LEU A 114 -7.44 -19.63 -15.94
C LEU A 114 -8.10 -20.52 -14.89
N LYS A 115 -8.43 -21.76 -15.23
CA LYS A 115 -8.90 -22.76 -14.25
C LYS A 115 -7.86 -23.00 -13.16
N ARG A 116 -6.59 -23.14 -13.55
CA ARG A 116 -5.48 -23.31 -12.61
C ARG A 116 -5.29 -22.10 -11.70
N ARG A 117 -5.46 -20.88 -12.24
CA ARG A 117 -5.37 -19.64 -11.47
C ARG A 117 -6.51 -19.50 -10.46
N LEU A 118 -7.75 -19.83 -10.84
CA LEU A 118 -8.87 -19.83 -9.91
C LEU A 118 -8.71 -20.88 -8.81
N ALA A 119 -8.19 -22.08 -9.11
CA ALA A 119 -7.87 -23.07 -8.09
C ALA A 119 -6.84 -22.54 -7.08
N LEU A 120 -5.84 -21.79 -7.56
CA LEU A 120 -4.83 -21.16 -6.73
C LEU A 120 -5.43 -20.06 -5.84
N ILE A 121 -6.35 -19.26 -6.37
CA ILE A 121 -7.09 -18.24 -5.60
C ILE A 121 -7.91 -18.91 -4.50
N ASP A 122 -8.65 -19.98 -4.83
CA ASP A 122 -9.46 -20.72 -3.87
C ASP A 122 -8.60 -21.31 -2.74
N GLN A 123 -7.49 -21.97 -3.08
CA GLN A 123 -6.50 -22.47 -2.10
C GLN A 123 -5.97 -21.36 -1.19
N ARG A 124 -5.69 -20.19 -1.75
CA ARG A 124 -5.21 -19.05 -0.96
C ARG A 124 -6.30 -18.54 0.01
N VAL A 125 -7.55 -18.42 -0.44
CA VAL A 125 -8.67 -17.99 0.42
C VAL A 125 -8.87 -18.98 1.57
N MET A 126 -8.87 -20.28 1.27
CA MET A 126 -8.97 -21.36 2.26
C MET A 126 -7.82 -21.30 3.26
N THR A 127 -6.59 -21.12 2.76
CA THR A 127 -5.40 -21.03 3.62
C THR A 127 -5.44 -19.81 4.53
N GLN A 128 -5.82 -18.65 3.97
CA GLN A 128 -5.95 -17.44 4.75
C GLN A 128 -7.01 -17.60 5.84
N TYR A 129 -8.16 -18.17 5.51
CA TYR A 129 -9.21 -18.43 6.50
C TYR A 129 -8.76 -19.41 7.59
N TYR A 130 -8.03 -20.47 7.23
CA TYR A 130 -7.47 -21.41 8.19
C TYR A 130 -6.54 -20.72 9.20
N PHE A 131 -5.60 -19.89 8.73
CA PHE A 131 -4.68 -19.21 9.65
C PHE A 131 -5.34 -18.05 10.40
N ASP A 132 -6.10 -17.20 9.72
CA ASP A 132 -6.66 -15.99 10.31
C ASP A 132 -7.85 -16.32 11.22
N ALA A 133 -8.89 -16.97 10.69
CA ALA A 133 -10.10 -17.25 11.47
C ALA A 133 -9.94 -18.47 12.39
N TYR A 134 -9.51 -19.61 11.85
CA TYR A 134 -9.48 -20.84 12.66
C TYR A 134 -8.33 -20.83 13.68
N ILE A 135 -7.10 -20.52 13.28
CA ILE A 135 -5.94 -20.52 14.18
C ILE A 135 -5.91 -19.26 15.05
N ASN A 136 -5.83 -18.07 14.44
CA ASN A 136 -5.55 -16.83 15.19
C ASN A 136 -6.77 -16.30 15.95
N GLU A 137 -7.93 -16.18 15.30
CA GLU A 137 -9.15 -15.67 15.95
C GLU A 137 -9.71 -16.71 16.95
N ASN A 138 -9.93 -17.95 16.49
CA ASN A 138 -10.65 -18.98 17.25
C ASN A 138 -9.77 -19.93 18.08
N GLY A 139 -8.43 -19.82 18.00
CA GLY A 139 -7.53 -20.66 18.79
C GLY A 139 -7.57 -22.14 18.43
N GLY A 140 -7.85 -22.46 17.16
CA GLY A 140 -7.98 -23.82 16.65
C GLY A 140 -9.33 -24.47 16.97
N GLN A 141 -10.38 -23.68 17.14
CA GLN A 141 -11.74 -24.17 17.39
C GLN A 141 -12.64 -23.85 16.19
N SER A 142 -13.48 -24.80 15.77
CA SER A 142 -14.45 -24.53 14.70
C SER A 142 -15.57 -23.62 15.22
N ARG A 143 -16.26 -22.89 14.33
CA ARG A 143 -17.42 -22.09 14.75
C ARG A 143 -18.49 -22.92 15.47
N LYS A 144 -18.67 -24.18 15.04
CA LYS A 144 -19.60 -25.13 15.66
C LYS A 144 -19.23 -25.42 17.12
N ASP A 145 -17.94 -25.60 17.42
CA ASP A 145 -17.47 -25.84 18.79
C ASP A 145 -17.72 -24.62 19.66
N LEU A 146 -17.44 -23.42 19.12
CA LEU A 146 -17.69 -22.15 19.81
C LEU A 146 -19.18 -21.95 20.10
N GLU A 147 -20.05 -22.16 19.12
CA GLU A 147 -21.50 -22.03 19.31
C GLU A 147 -22.03 -23.06 20.33
N THR A 148 -21.50 -24.28 20.31
CA THR A 148 -21.83 -25.33 21.28
C THR A 148 -21.44 -24.91 22.70
N TYR A 149 -20.20 -24.43 22.88
CA TYR A 149 -19.72 -23.96 24.17
C TYR A 149 -20.51 -22.73 24.67
N TYR A 150 -20.81 -21.77 23.80
CA TYR A 150 -21.62 -20.61 24.12
C TYR A 150 -23.02 -21.00 24.60
N ARG A 151 -23.71 -21.90 23.89
CA ARG A 151 -25.06 -22.38 24.27
C ARG A 151 -25.05 -23.14 25.59
N ALA A 152 -23.97 -23.85 25.90
CA ALA A 152 -23.80 -24.54 27.17
C ALA A 152 -23.45 -23.61 28.35
N ASN A 153 -22.95 -22.40 28.09
CA ASN A 153 -22.44 -21.48 29.12
C ASN A 153 -23.02 -20.04 28.99
N PRO A 154 -24.33 -19.83 28.85
CA PRO A 154 -24.90 -18.52 28.54
C PRO A 154 -24.62 -17.47 29.63
N SER A 155 -24.54 -17.88 30.90
CA SER A 155 -24.26 -16.98 32.03
C SER A 155 -22.85 -16.37 32.01
N LYS A 156 -21.89 -16.95 31.29
CA LYS A 156 -20.53 -16.39 31.14
C LYS A 156 -20.49 -15.21 30.16
N PHE A 157 -21.55 -15.00 29.39
CA PHE A 157 -21.58 -14.06 28.27
C PHE A 157 -22.70 -13.04 28.41
N THR A 158 -22.92 -12.55 29.63
CA THR A 158 -23.86 -11.46 29.90
C THR A 158 -23.19 -10.09 29.74
N GLY A 159 -24.00 -9.08 29.42
CA GLY A 159 -23.61 -7.66 29.53
C GLY A 159 -23.94 -7.09 30.91
N ASP A 160 -23.70 -5.79 31.08
CA ASP A 160 -23.89 -5.10 32.38
C ASP A 160 -25.34 -5.16 32.90
N SER A 161 -26.30 -5.32 31.99
CA SER A 161 -27.72 -5.52 32.33
C SER A 161 -28.07 -6.92 32.83
N GLY A 162 -27.09 -7.84 32.90
CA GLY A 162 -27.31 -9.25 33.22
C GLY A 162 -27.93 -10.07 32.09
N LYS A 163 -28.28 -9.46 30.95
CA LYS A 163 -28.81 -10.17 29.78
C LYS A 163 -27.69 -10.85 29.00
N VAL A 164 -27.96 -12.06 28.51
CA VAL A 164 -27.04 -12.82 27.63
C VAL A 164 -26.86 -12.05 26.33
N LEU A 165 -25.60 -11.77 25.98
CA LEU A 165 -25.24 -11.07 24.76
C LEU A 165 -25.25 -12.05 23.58
N PRO A 166 -25.73 -11.64 22.38
CA PRO A 166 -25.70 -12.49 21.19
C PRO A 166 -24.30 -13.01 20.88
N PHE A 167 -24.20 -14.26 20.38
CA PHE A 167 -22.93 -14.89 20.01
C PHE A 167 -22.05 -14.01 19.11
N SER A 168 -22.68 -13.30 18.17
CA SER A 168 -22.04 -12.33 17.28
C SER A 168 -21.22 -11.25 18.00
N LYS A 169 -21.63 -10.86 19.21
CA LYS A 169 -20.96 -9.83 20.03
C LYS A 169 -19.90 -10.38 20.97
N VAL A 170 -19.87 -11.70 21.18
CA VAL A 170 -19.00 -12.34 22.18
C VAL A 170 -18.17 -13.50 21.63
N SER A 171 -18.20 -13.78 20.32
CA SER A 171 -17.52 -14.94 19.71
C SER A 171 -16.04 -15.06 20.09
N ALA A 172 -15.30 -13.95 20.11
CA ALA A 172 -13.91 -13.93 20.58
C ALA A 172 -13.79 -14.29 22.08
N ARG A 173 -14.67 -13.74 22.94
CA ARG A 173 -14.72 -14.09 24.37
C ARG A 173 -15.10 -15.55 24.58
N VAL A 174 -15.94 -16.11 23.72
CA VAL A 174 -16.34 -17.52 23.74
C VAL A 174 -15.14 -18.40 23.42
N ALA A 175 -14.38 -18.08 22.38
CA ALA A 175 -13.14 -18.78 22.04
C ALA A 175 -12.13 -18.73 23.19
N ASP A 176 -11.87 -17.55 23.73
CA ASP A 176 -10.94 -17.38 24.86
C ASP A 176 -11.42 -18.16 26.10
N SER A 177 -12.72 -18.12 26.41
CA SER A 177 -13.29 -18.87 27.54
C SER A 177 -13.22 -20.39 27.33
N LEU A 178 -13.41 -20.89 26.11
CA LEU A 178 -13.26 -22.30 25.78
C LEU A 178 -11.80 -22.74 25.94
N LEU A 179 -10.84 -21.97 25.43
CA LEU A 179 -9.41 -22.22 25.62
C LEU A 179 -9.05 -22.30 27.12
N LEU A 180 -9.53 -21.34 27.91
CA LEU A 180 -9.31 -21.30 29.35
C LEU A 180 -9.98 -22.45 30.09
N SER A 181 -11.06 -23.03 29.58
CA SER A 181 -11.74 -24.18 30.20
C SER A 181 -10.90 -25.46 30.18
N HIS A 182 -9.87 -25.52 29.34
CA HIS A 182 -8.92 -26.62 29.24
C HIS A 182 -7.51 -26.24 29.75
N ALA A 183 -7.33 -25.04 30.29
CA ALA A 183 -6.03 -24.50 30.65
C ALA A 183 -5.61 -24.86 32.09
N ASN A 184 -4.31 -25.11 32.29
CA ASN A 184 -3.70 -25.18 33.62
C ASN A 184 -3.04 -23.83 33.95
N ILE A 185 -3.84 -22.90 34.49
CA ILE A 185 -3.43 -21.52 34.76
C ILE A 185 -2.39 -21.43 35.87
N ASP A 186 -2.50 -22.27 36.90
CA ASP A 186 -1.47 -22.35 37.94
C ASP A 186 -0.12 -22.73 37.33
N SER A 187 -0.06 -23.79 36.52
CA SER A 187 1.19 -24.21 35.88
C SER A 187 1.76 -23.12 34.97
N PHE A 188 0.91 -22.44 34.18
CA PHE A 188 1.36 -21.32 33.34
C PHE A 188 1.91 -20.17 34.18
N TYR A 189 1.22 -19.82 35.27
CA TYR A 189 1.68 -18.79 36.21
C TYR A 189 3.03 -19.13 36.83
N GLN A 190 3.21 -20.40 37.26
CA GLN A 190 4.46 -20.86 37.85
C GLN A 190 5.61 -20.94 36.83
N ALA A 191 5.32 -21.23 35.56
CA ALA A 191 6.34 -21.23 34.51
C ALA A 191 6.75 -19.80 34.09
N SER A 192 5.82 -18.84 34.19
CA SER A 192 5.98 -17.46 33.74
C SER A 192 6.24 -16.46 34.88
N ARG A 193 6.71 -16.94 36.05
CA ARG A 193 6.85 -16.14 37.28
C ARG A 193 7.61 -14.83 37.06
N ASN A 194 8.69 -14.88 36.30
CA ASN A 194 9.54 -13.73 35.99
C ASN A 194 8.79 -12.55 35.34
N ILE A 195 7.67 -12.81 34.66
CA ILE A 195 6.83 -11.77 34.02
C ILE A 195 5.95 -11.06 35.05
N TYR A 196 5.65 -11.73 36.17
CA TYR A 196 4.71 -11.28 37.20
C TYR A 196 5.37 -10.83 38.49
N VAL A 197 6.68 -11.00 38.64
CA VAL A 197 7.42 -10.50 39.81
C VAL A 197 7.23 -8.98 39.94
N GLU A 198 6.71 -8.56 41.09
CA GLU A 198 6.78 -7.17 41.53
C GLU A 198 8.19 -6.93 42.05
N ARG A 199 8.99 -6.19 41.27
CA ARG A 199 10.34 -5.78 41.68
C ARG A 199 10.28 -4.98 42.98
N ALA A 200 11.30 -5.14 43.82
CA ALA A 200 11.42 -4.39 45.06
C ALA A 200 11.28 -2.88 44.80
N ASN A 201 10.50 -2.19 45.62
CA ASN A 201 10.25 -0.76 45.47
C ASN A 201 10.13 -0.07 46.84
N CYS A 202 10.47 1.21 46.90
CA CYS A 202 10.47 1.98 48.13
C CYS A 202 9.72 3.29 47.90
N LEU A 203 8.78 3.64 48.77
CA LEU A 203 8.29 5.01 48.88
C LEU A 203 9.37 5.87 49.53
N VAL A 204 9.60 7.05 48.97
CA VAL A 204 10.72 7.91 49.35
C VAL A 204 10.27 9.36 49.52
N SER A 205 10.88 10.04 50.49
CA SER A 205 10.82 11.49 50.67
C SER A 205 12.21 12.10 50.50
N ILE A 206 12.29 13.31 49.93
CA ILE A 206 13.56 13.99 49.65
C ILE A 206 13.63 15.44 50.14
N ILE A 207 14.85 15.86 50.46
CA ILE A 207 15.23 17.27 50.67
C ILE A 207 16.40 17.55 49.73
N GLN A 208 16.27 18.55 48.86
CA GLN A 208 17.35 18.97 47.96
C GLN A 208 17.91 20.31 48.42
N THR A 209 19.22 20.49 48.45
CA THR A 209 19.87 21.78 48.78
C THR A 209 20.97 22.10 47.77
N SER A 210 21.31 23.38 47.61
CA SER A 210 22.45 23.81 46.77
C SER A 210 23.78 23.88 47.54
N LYS A 211 23.78 23.65 48.86
CA LYS A 211 24.96 23.74 49.72
C LYS A 211 25.00 22.57 50.71
N LEU A 212 26.18 21.98 50.87
CA LEU A 212 26.42 20.89 51.82
C LEU A 212 26.07 21.29 53.26
N LYS A 213 26.38 22.55 53.64
CA LYS A 213 26.07 23.08 54.97
C LYS A 213 24.58 23.06 55.29
N ASP A 214 23.74 23.36 54.30
CA ASP A 214 22.29 23.39 54.46
C ASP A 214 21.72 21.96 54.54
N ALA A 215 22.29 21.02 53.78
CA ALA A 215 21.94 19.60 53.90
C ALA A 215 22.34 19.04 55.28
N GLN A 216 23.53 19.39 55.78
CA GLN A 216 23.97 19.00 57.14
C GLN A 216 23.08 19.62 58.22
N ALA A 217 22.65 20.88 58.05
CA ALA A 217 21.73 21.54 58.96
C ALA A 217 20.35 20.86 58.97
N ALA A 218 19.84 20.46 57.80
CA ALA A 218 18.59 19.71 57.69
C ALA A 218 18.68 18.34 58.39
N VAL A 219 19.78 17.59 58.22
CA VAL A 219 20.00 16.33 58.96
C VAL A 219 20.00 16.56 60.48
N LYS A 220 20.74 17.56 60.97
CA LYS A 220 20.79 17.89 62.40
C LYS A 220 19.42 18.30 62.95
N ALA A 221 18.65 19.07 62.20
CA ALA A 221 17.31 19.47 62.60
C ALA A 221 16.37 18.26 62.73
N ILE A 222 16.43 17.32 61.78
CA ILE A 222 15.65 16.08 61.82
C ILE A 222 16.08 15.21 63.01
N GLN A 223 17.39 15.05 63.25
CA GLN A 223 17.92 14.34 64.41
C GLN A 223 17.54 14.99 65.76
N GLY A 224 17.35 16.32 65.77
CA GLY A 224 16.88 17.09 66.91
C GLY A 224 15.35 17.07 67.11
N GLY A 225 14.62 16.25 66.37
CA GLY A 225 13.16 16.04 66.54
C GLY A 225 12.26 16.81 65.56
N MET A 226 12.82 17.58 64.61
CA MET A 226 12.02 18.18 63.53
C MET A 226 11.49 17.10 62.60
N SER A 227 10.22 17.21 62.18
CA SER A 227 9.67 16.28 61.19
C SER A 227 10.37 16.44 59.84
N PHE A 228 10.49 15.37 59.05
CA PHE A 228 11.08 15.45 57.71
C PHE A 228 10.31 16.43 56.81
N GLY A 229 8.99 16.52 56.97
CA GLY A 229 8.15 17.43 56.20
C GLY A 229 8.45 18.90 56.50
N ASP A 230 8.61 19.25 57.77
CA ASP A 230 8.97 20.61 58.17
C ASP A 230 10.40 20.96 57.73
N ALA A 231 11.32 19.99 57.84
CA ALA A 231 12.66 20.14 57.32
C ALA A 231 12.66 20.31 55.79
N ALA A 232 11.80 19.60 55.05
CA ALA A 232 11.65 19.79 53.62
C ALA A 232 11.09 21.17 53.28
N ALA A 233 10.05 21.62 53.98
CA ALA A 233 9.49 22.97 53.80
C ALA A 233 10.53 24.08 54.06
N LYS A 234 11.37 23.88 55.08
CA LYS A 234 12.37 24.86 55.53
C LYS A 234 13.65 24.87 54.69
N PHE A 235 14.17 23.71 54.32
CA PHE A 235 15.52 23.58 53.75
C PHE A 235 15.53 23.15 52.27
N SER A 236 14.45 22.54 51.76
CA SER A 236 14.48 21.96 50.42
C SER A 236 14.27 23.03 49.34
N THR A 237 15.07 22.94 48.28
CA THR A 237 14.86 23.62 47.00
C THR A 237 14.03 22.78 46.03
N HIS A 238 13.78 21.51 46.35
CA HIS A 238 12.97 20.63 45.50
C HIS A 238 11.49 21.01 45.53
N ALA A 239 10.78 20.80 44.41
CA ALA A 239 9.36 21.11 44.29
C ALA A 239 8.51 20.34 45.33
N THR A 240 8.91 19.12 45.70
CA THR A 240 8.20 18.28 46.69
C THR A 240 8.16 18.87 48.09
N LYS A 241 8.84 19.99 48.38
CA LYS A 241 8.70 20.69 49.67
C LYS A 241 7.26 21.08 49.99
N ILE A 242 6.45 21.35 48.97
CA ILE A 242 5.00 21.64 49.11
C ILE A 242 4.21 20.39 49.54
N SER A 243 4.73 19.20 49.24
CA SER A 243 4.17 17.90 49.62
C SER A 243 4.97 17.25 50.76
N GLN A 244 5.54 18.06 51.66
CA GLN A 244 6.33 17.59 52.81
C GLN A 244 7.53 16.70 52.42
N GLY A 245 8.10 16.92 51.24
CA GLY A 245 9.23 16.17 50.70
C GLY A 245 8.86 14.87 49.99
N LYS A 246 7.59 14.44 49.99
CA LYS A 246 7.17 13.15 49.40
C LYS A 246 7.46 13.10 47.89
N LEU A 247 8.40 12.24 47.50
CA LEU A 247 8.83 12.08 46.10
C LEU A 247 8.01 10.99 45.40
N GLY A 248 7.68 9.91 46.10
CA GLY A 248 6.89 8.80 45.57
C GLY A 248 7.67 7.50 45.46
N LYS A 249 7.20 6.59 44.60
CA LYS A 249 7.71 5.22 44.47
C LYS A 249 8.98 5.17 43.62
N VAL A 250 10.04 4.59 44.17
CA VAL A 250 11.29 4.25 43.48
C VAL A 250 11.36 2.74 43.32
N VAL A 251 11.70 2.24 42.13
CA VAL A 251 11.77 0.79 41.83
C VAL A 251 13.25 0.38 41.66
N LYS A 252 13.63 -0.74 42.28
CA LYS A 252 15.00 -1.28 42.22
C LYS A 252 15.45 -1.47 40.77
N GLY A 253 16.62 -0.93 40.43
CA GLY A 253 17.24 -1.04 39.10
C GLY A 253 16.70 -0.10 38.04
N GLU A 254 15.74 0.77 38.35
CA GLU A 254 15.25 1.83 37.44
C GLU A 254 15.92 3.18 37.70
N GLY A 255 16.56 3.35 38.87
CA GLY A 255 17.15 4.60 39.30
C GLY A 255 16.10 5.68 39.62
N ASN A 256 16.57 6.86 40.01
CA ASN A 256 15.70 8.03 40.18
C ASN A 256 16.53 9.31 40.05
N TYR A 257 16.28 10.10 39.00
CA TYR A 257 17.06 11.30 38.69
C TYR A 257 17.05 12.34 39.81
N ASP A 258 15.99 12.41 40.61
CA ASP A 258 15.91 13.37 41.71
C ASP A 258 16.81 13.01 42.89
N ILE A 259 17.23 11.74 42.98
CA ILE A 259 18.11 11.22 44.02
C ILE A 259 19.55 11.08 43.52
N GLY A 260 19.75 10.41 42.38
CA GLY A 260 21.08 10.14 41.84
C GLY A 260 21.12 8.94 40.88
N SER A 261 22.33 8.44 40.61
CA SER A 261 22.53 7.30 39.71
C SER A 261 21.82 6.03 40.22
N THR A 262 21.49 5.11 39.31
CA THR A 262 20.89 3.81 39.67
C THR A 262 21.72 3.05 40.71
N VAL A 263 23.04 3.08 40.61
CA VAL A 263 23.94 2.44 41.59
C VAL A 263 23.79 3.05 42.98
N THR A 264 23.75 4.39 43.06
CA THR A 264 23.57 5.13 44.32
C THR A 264 22.20 4.84 44.93
N VAL A 265 21.14 4.90 44.12
CA VAL A 265 19.77 4.66 44.54
C VAL A 265 19.58 3.23 45.03
N ASP A 266 20.08 2.25 44.28
CA ASP A 266 19.96 0.83 44.65
C ASP A 266 20.76 0.49 45.91
N SER A 267 21.98 1.03 46.05
CA SER A 267 22.78 0.84 47.26
C SER A 267 22.13 1.46 48.49
N LEU A 268 21.44 2.59 48.33
CA LEU A 268 20.84 3.33 49.43
C LEU A 268 19.49 2.76 49.88
N LEU A 269 18.69 2.24 48.95
CA LEU A 269 17.30 1.83 49.23
C LEU A 269 17.08 0.32 49.21
N PHE A 270 17.89 -0.44 48.47
CA PHE A 270 17.60 -1.84 48.18
C PHE A 270 18.72 -2.83 48.52
N ASN A 271 19.91 -2.37 48.91
CA ASN A 271 20.98 -3.24 49.39
C ASN A 271 20.68 -3.74 50.83
N PRO A 272 20.49 -5.05 51.07
CA PRO A 272 20.11 -5.57 52.38
C PRO A 272 21.05 -5.20 53.53
N GLU A 273 22.34 -4.99 53.24
CA GLU A 273 23.35 -4.68 54.26
C GLU A 273 23.45 -3.19 54.57
N THR A 274 23.17 -2.32 53.59
CA THR A 274 23.46 -0.88 53.68
C THR A 274 22.25 0.02 53.51
N ARG A 275 21.07 -0.53 53.18
CA ARG A 275 19.88 0.28 52.91
C ARG A 275 19.42 1.05 54.13
N LEU A 276 18.77 2.18 53.87
CA LEU A 276 18.00 2.90 54.88
C LEU A 276 16.86 2.02 55.41
N LYS A 277 16.72 1.98 56.73
CA LYS A 277 15.52 1.41 57.38
C LYS A 277 14.34 2.36 57.20
N GLU A 278 13.13 1.83 57.35
CA GLU A 278 11.91 2.63 57.28
C GLU A 278 11.96 3.80 58.29
N GLY A 279 11.65 5.01 57.82
CA GLY A 279 11.77 6.27 58.56
C GLY A 279 13.19 6.87 58.61
N GLN A 280 14.23 6.12 58.24
CA GLN A 280 15.62 6.57 58.31
C GLN A 280 15.96 7.54 57.18
N VAL A 281 16.70 8.60 57.51
CA VAL A 281 17.20 9.62 56.59
C VAL A 281 18.68 9.40 56.30
N SER A 282 19.07 9.55 55.04
CA SER A 282 20.47 9.50 54.62
C SER A 282 21.28 10.69 55.13
N GLY A 283 22.61 10.57 55.14
CA GLY A 283 23.47 11.77 55.12
C GLY A 283 23.33 12.55 53.81
N PRO A 284 23.97 13.73 53.68
CA PRO A 284 24.03 14.47 52.42
C PRO A 284 24.67 13.65 51.31
N ILE A 285 23.89 13.35 50.28
CA ILE A 285 24.35 12.67 49.06
C ILE A 285 24.57 13.75 48.01
N ARG A 286 25.75 13.77 47.38
CA ARG A 286 26.01 14.68 46.26
C ARG A 286 25.33 14.11 45.01
N LYS A 287 24.32 14.82 44.50
CA LYS A 287 23.59 14.44 43.29
C LYS A 287 24.34 14.85 42.02
N ASP A 288 24.89 16.07 42.02
CA ASP A 288 25.66 16.64 40.90
C ASP A 288 26.68 17.69 41.40
N SER A 289 27.24 18.49 40.48
CA SER A 289 28.26 19.48 40.82
C SER A 289 27.76 20.58 41.77
N ALA A 290 26.46 20.87 41.78
CA ALA A 290 25.83 22.00 42.48
C ALA A 290 24.81 21.59 43.56
N THR A 291 24.46 20.30 43.67
CA THR A 291 23.28 19.87 44.44
C THR A 291 23.57 18.73 45.40
N PHE A 292 23.01 18.81 46.61
CA PHE A 292 22.98 17.75 47.62
C PHE A 292 21.55 17.32 47.90
N VAL A 293 21.35 16.04 48.18
CA VAL A 293 20.04 15.47 48.54
C VAL A 293 20.12 14.67 49.84
N LEU A 294 19.04 14.73 50.61
CA LEU A 294 18.73 13.81 51.70
C LEU A 294 17.56 12.97 51.28
N VAL A 295 17.64 11.67 51.54
CA VAL A 295 16.64 10.69 51.16
C VAL A 295 16.14 10.01 52.42
N ARG A 296 14.82 9.93 52.59
CA ARG A 296 14.20 9.11 53.63
C ARG A 296 13.51 7.92 52.99
N SER A 297 13.79 6.72 53.49
CA SER A 297 12.98 5.54 53.16
C SER A 297 11.67 5.63 53.93
N ASP A 298 10.53 5.76 53.25
CA ASP A 298 9.22 5.87 53.89
C ASP A 298 8.53 4.51 54.05
N SER A 299 8.70 3.60 53.08
CA SER A 299 8.20 2.22 53.17
C SER A 299 8.87 1.38 52.08
N LEU A 300 9.48 0.25 52.47
CA LEU A 300 10.10 -0.70 51.55
C LEU A 300 9.17 -1.89 51.31
N GLN A 301 8.87 -2.14 50.05
CA GLN A 301 8.29 -3.39 49.60
C GLN A 301 9.37 -4.24 48.95
N GLU A 302 9.66 -5.40 49.56
CA GLU A 302 10.59 -6.39 49.00
C GLU A 302 10.06 -6.97 47.68
N GLU A 303 10.97 -7.52 46.88
CA GLU A 303 10.61 -8.27 45.69
C GLU A 303 9.70 -9.43 46.07
N ARG A 304 8.57 -9.54 45.38
CA ARG A 304 7.62 -10.62 45.63
C ARG A 304 6.95 -11.04 44.35
N LEU A 305 6.55 -12.30 44.32
CA LEU A 305 5.62 -12.81 43.33
C LEU A 305 4.22 -12.65 43.91
N PRO A 306 3.34 -11.83 43.32
CA PRO A 306 1.97 -11.67 43.80
C PRO A 306 1.24 -13.04 43.80
N PRO A 307 0.21 -13.25 44.63
CA PRO A 307 -0.61 -14.46 44.50
C PRO A 307 -1.38 -14.44 43.18
N LEU A 308 -1.61 -15.60 42.56
CA LEU A 308 -2.32 -15.70 41.28
C LEU A 308 -3.67 -14.94 41.31
N ALA A 309 -4.40 -15.02 42.42
CA ALA A 309 -5.67 -14.31 42.59
C ALA A 309 -5.57 -12.78 42.38
N SER A 310 -4.44 -12.15 42.69
CA SER A 310 -4.26 -10.70 42.52
C SER A 310 -3.89 -10.30 41.09
N VAL A 311 -3.38 -11.23 40.29
CA VAL A 311 -2.96 -11.00 38.89
C VAL A 311 -3.75 -11.81 37.87
N GLY A 312 -4.79 -12.53 38.31
CA GLY A 312 -5.48 -13.55 37.53
C GLY A 312 -5.96 -13.08 36.16
N VAL A 313 -6.61 -11.92 36.06
CA VAL A 313 -7.09 -11.37 34.78
C VAL A 313 -5.94 -11.20 33.77
N ARG A 314 -4.80 -10.68 34.22
CA ARG A 314 -3.60 -10.52 33.38
C ARG A 314 -3.04 -11.88 32.95
N VAL A 315 -2.95 -12.82 33.89
CA VAL A 315 -2.45 -14.17 33.62
C VAL A 315 -3.33 -14.92 32.60
N LEU A 316 -4.65 -14.82 32.71
CA LEU A 316 -5.59 -15.42 31.75
C LEU A 316 -5.40 -14.84 30.35
N SER A 317 -5.27 -13.51 30.24
CA SER A 317 -5.01 -12.82 28.96
C SER A 317 -3.66 -13.23 28.36
N ASP A 318 -2.60 -13.26 29.16
CA ASP A 318 -1.27 -13.70 28.74
C ASP A 318 -1.26 -15.16 28.28
N TYR A 319 -1.98 -16.04 28.98
CA TYR A 319 -2.13 -17.44 28.58
C TYR A 319 -2.78 -17.55 27.19
N VAL A 320 -3.94 -16.91 26.99
CA VAL A 320 -4.66 -16.98 25.71
C VAL A 320 -3.79 -16.45 24.56
N ARG A 321 -3.13 -15.32 24.77
CA ARG A 321 -2.20 -14.74 23.79
C ARG A 321 -1.06 -15.69 23.48
N THR A 322 -0.36 -16.19 24.51
CA THR A 322 0.78 -17.10 24.35
C THR A 322 0.37 -18.39 23.65
N TYR A 323 -0.80 -18.95 24.00
CA TYR A 323 -1.36 -20.14 23.37
C TYR A 323 -1.60 -19.90 21.87
N LYS A 324 -2.29 -18.81 21.51
CA LYS A 324 -2.58 -18.48 20.10
C LYS A 324 -1.29 -18.20 19.31
N GLU A 325 -0.33 -17.50 19.90
CA GLU A 325 0.99 -17.27 19.30
C GLU A 325 1.75 -18.58 19.04
N GLN A 326 1.81 -19.48 20.02
CA GLN A 326 2.44 -20.78 19.88
C GLN A 326 1.73 -21.66 18.85
N LEU A 327 0.40 -21.66 18.85
CA LEU A 327 -0.41 -22.37 17.87
C LEU A 327 -0.09 -21.87 16.45
N SER A 328 -0.05 -20.56 16.25
CA SER A 328 0.27 -19.92 14.97
C SER A 328 1.70 -20.23 14.50
N GLN A 329 2.68 -20.12 15.40
CA GLN A 329 4.10 -20.43 15.11
C GLN A 329 4.31 -21.91 14.74
N ASN A 330 3.61 -22.82 15.41
CA ASN A 330 3.77 -24.26 15.22
C ASN A 330 2.86 -24.84 14.14
N ALA A 331 1.85 -24.10 13.67
CA ALA A 331 0.83 -24.59 12.75
C ALA A 331 1.44 -25.23 11.49
N MET A 332 2.47 -24.63 10.89
CA MET A 332 3.12 -25.20 9.71
C MET A 332 3.83 -26.52 10.00
N ALA A 333 4.57 -26.59 11.10
CA ALA A 333 5.26 -27.81 11.50
C ALA A 333 4.25 -28.94 11.81
N ALA A 334 3.14 -28.61 12.49
CA ALA A 334 2.05 -29.52 12.77
C ALA A 334 1.39 -30.04 11.49
N LEU A 335 1.10 -29.16 10.52
CA LEU A 335 0.57 -29.54 9.21
C LEU A 335 1.51 -30.47 8.46
N LYS A 336 2.81 -30.11 8.37
CA LYS A 336 3.82 -30.95 7.71
C LYS A 336 3.91 -32.33 8.37
N ALA A 337 3.86 -32.42 9.70
CA ALA A 337 3.87 -33.68 10.43
C ALA A 337 2.59 -34.50 10.17
N LYS A 338 1.41 -33.90 10.33
CA LYS A 338 0.10 -34.55 10.14
C LYS A 338 -0.04 -35.15 8.74
N TYR A 339 0.34 -34.37 7.72
CA TYR A 339 0.27 -34.79 6.32
C TYR A 339 1.56 -35.46 5.84
N LYS A 340 2.49 -35.84 6.74
CA LYS A 340 3.73 -36.54 6.39
C LYS A 340 4.48 -35.88 5.22
N ALA A 341 4.46 -34.55 5.16
CA ALA A 341 4.99 -33.78 4.05
C ALA A 341 6.52 -33.89 4.04
N LYS A 342 7.05 -34.37 2.93
CA LYS A 342 8.49 -34.49 2.67
C LYS A 342 8.86 -33.62 1.51
N THR A 343 9.61 -32.56 1.77
CA THR A 343 10.24 -31.79 0.70
C THR A 343 11.36 -32.63 0.09
N VAL A 344 11.27 -32.83 -1.22
CA VAL A 344 12.33 -33.41 -2.01
C VAL A 344 13.14 -32.23 -2.50
N SER A 345 14.21 -31.90 -1.77
CA SER A 345 15.14 -30.90 -2.27
C SER A 345 15.75 -31.45 -3.56
N PRO A 346 15.58 -30.79 -4.72
CA PRO A 346 16.40 -31.12 -5.88
C PRO A 346 17.88 -30.80 -5.61
N TYR A 347 18.18 -30.02 -4.57
CA TYR A 347 19.52 -29.74 -4.06
C TYR A 347 19.83 -30.65 -2.87
N LYS A 348 20.48 -31.77 -3.11
CA LYS A 348 21.40 -32.28 -2.08
C LYS A 348 22.59 -31.33 -2.05
N ASN A 349 22.96 -30.81 -0.87
CA ASN A 349 24.26 -30.15 -0.73
C ASN A 349 25.31 -31.11 -1.31
N PRO A 350 26.12 -30.68 -2.29
CA PRO A 350 27.11 -31.54 -2.89
C PRO A 350 28.04 -32.02 -1.77
N SER A 351 28.36 -33.31 -1.78
CA SER A 351 29.40 -33.85 -0.91
C SER A 351 30.76 -33.28 -1.35
N GLU A 352 31.76 -33.29 -0.48
CA GLU A 352 33.13 -32.92 -0.86
C GLU A 352 33.64 -33.75 -2.06
N ALA A 353 33.16 -35.00 -2.20
CA ALA A 353 33.45 -35.83 -3.38
C ALA A 353 32.81 -35.26 -4.67
N ASP A 354 31.56 -34.78 -4.60
CA ASP A 354 30.88 -34.16 -5.74
C ASP A 354 31.56 -32.84 -6.14
N ILE A 355 31.95 -32.02 -5.16
CA ILE A 355 32.64 -30.74 -5.37
C ILE A 355 33.98 -30.98 -6.06
N LYS A 356 34.75 -31.95 -5.55
CA LYS A 356 36.03 -32.34 -6.14
C LYS A 356 35.86 -32.86 -7.57
N SER A 357 34.91 -33.77 -7.79
CA SER A 357 34.65 -34.34 -9.11
C SER A 357 34.22 -33.28 -10.12
N TYR A 358 33.37 -32.33 -9.71
CA TYR A 358 32.95 -31.24 -10.59
C TYR A 358 34.12 -30.32 -10.92
N TYR A 359 34.93 -29.94 -9.94
CA TYR A 359 36.12 -29.13 -10.17
C TYR A 359 37.09 -29.82 -11.13
N GLU A 360 37.35 -31.13 -10.96
CA GLU A 360 38.22 -31.91 -11.83
C GLU A 360 37.72 -31.98 -13.28
N GLN A 361 36.40 -32.02 -13.48
CA GLN A 361 35.78 -32.02 -14.81
C GLN A 361 35.75 -30.64 -15.48
N ASN A 362 35.84 -29.55 -14.71
CA ASN A 362 35.69 -28.17 -15.19
C ASN A 362 36.93 -27.30 -14.86
N GLN A 363 38.13 -27.90 -14.78
CA GLN A 363 39.35 -27.19 -14.35
C GLN A 363 39.68 -25.97 -15.21
N SER A 364 39.33 -25.99 -16.50
CA SER A 364 39.52 -24.88 -17.43
C SER A 364 38.79 -23.61 -17.00
N ASP A 365 37.64 -23.75 -16.32
CA ASP A 365 36.81 -22.62 -15.86
C ASP A 365 37.44 -21.95 -14.63
N TYR A 366 38.37 -22.63 -13.97
CA TYR A 366 39.02 -22.21 -12.73
C TYR A 366 40.48 -21.78 -12.92
N GLU A 367 40.89 -21.49 -14.15
CA GLU A 367 42.22 -20.98 -14.45
C GLU A 367 42.39 -19.51 -14.02
N SER A 368 43.63 -19.13 -13.72
CA SER A 368 44.03 -17.73 -13.77
C SER A 368 44.12 -17.29 -15.23
N PRO A 369 43.73 -16.05 -15.58
CA PRO A 369 44.02 -15.53 -16.90
C PRO A 369 45.54 -15.46 -17.10
N GLU A 370 45.97 -15.53 -18.36
CA GLU A 370 47.36 -15.28 -18.73
C GLU A 370 47.72 -13.83 -18.40
N THR A 371 48.94 -13.60 -17.90
CA THR A 371 49.41 -12.26 -17.54
C THR A 371 50.69 -11.88 -18.25
N PHE A 372 50.85 -10.58 -18.50
CA PHE A 372 52.01 -10.00 -19.18
C PHE A 372 52.54 -8.83 -18.38
N GLU A 373 53.80 -8.88 -17.99
CA GLU A 373 54.48 -7.71 -17.45
C GLU A 373 55.04 -6.87 -18.59
N LEU A 374 54.57 -5.63 -18.73
CA LEU A 374 54.83 -4.80 -19.90
C LEU A 374 55.43 -3.43 -19.55
N TYR A 375 56.24 -2.93 -20.48
CA TYR A 375 56.52 -1.51 -20.64
C TYR A 375 55.91 -1.01 -21.95
N HIS A 376 55.62 0.28 -22.05
CA HIS A 376 54.72 0.88 -23.03
C HIS A 376 55.25 2.22 -23.56
N ILE A 377 55.09 2.43 -24.88
CA ILE A 377 55.25 3.72 -25.56
C ILE A 377 54.01 3.98 -26.41
N GLU A 378 53.22 4.98 -26.02
CA GLU A 378 52.18 5.60 -26.87
C GLU A 378 52.77 6.76 -27.67
N ILE A 379 52.46 6.87 -28.96
CA ILE A 379 52.93 7.95 -29.83
C ILE A 379 51.98 8.20 -31.01
N SER A 380 51.80 9.45 -31.43
CA SER A 380 50.91 9.80 -32.55
C SER A 380 51.51 9.45 -33.93
N ASN A 381 52.84 9.43 -34.06
CA ASN A 381 53.53 9.04 -35.30
C ASN A 381 54.58 7.97 -35.01
N LYS A 382 54.29 6.73 -35.43
CA LYS A 382 55.12 5.54 -35.17
C LYS A 382 56.54 5.60 -35.74
N ASP A 383 56.74 6.31 -36.86
CA ASP A 383 58.04 6.35 -37.54
C ASP A 383 59.09 7.13 -36.74
N LYS A 384 58.67 8.00 -35.82
CA LYS A 384 59.55 8.77 -34.93
C LYS A 384 60.37 7.88 -34.00
N VAL A 385 59.83 6.74 -33.58
CA VAL A 385 60.50 5.83 -32.63
C VAL A 385 60.92 4.51 -33.29
N ALA A 386 60.28 4.12 -34.41
CA ALA A 386 60.52 2.84 -35.08
C ALA A 386 61.98 2.60 -35.49
N LYS A 387 62.69 3.62 -36.01
CA LYS A 387 64.11 3.49 -36.38
C LYS A 387 65.02 3.27 -35.16
N SER A 388 64.65 3.84 -34.01
CA SER A 388 65.40 3.75 -32.76
C SER A 388 65.28 2.36 -32.11
N PHE A 389 64.28 1.56 -32.45
CA PHE A 389 64.14 0.21 -31.90
C PHE A 389 65.23 -0.75 -32.35
N LYS A 390 65.87 -0.53 -33.51
CA LYS A 390 66.99 -1.36 -33.99
C LYS A 390 68.20 -1.33 -33.06
N SER A 391 68.38 -0.27 -32.29
CA SER A 391 69.50 -0.12 -31.33
C SER A 391 69.14 -0.53 -29.91
N VAL A 392 67.88 -0.88 -29.62
CA VAL A 392 67.45 -1.32 -28.29
C VAL A 392 67.88 -2.77 -28.07
N LYS A 393 68.85 -2.97 -27.17
CA LYS A 393 69.37 -4.31 -26.82
C LYS A 393 68.73 -4.91 -25.57
N ASP A 394 68.25 -4.06 -24.67
CA ASP A 394 67.71 -4.43 -23.36
C ASP A 394 66.57 -3.50 -22.91
N LEU A 395 65.97 -3.82 -21.76
CA LEU A 395 64.87 -3.05 -21.19
C LEU A 395 65.28 -1.59 -20.86
N ASN A 396 66.54 -1.34 -20.49
CA ASN A 396 67.01 0.02 -20.17
C ASN A 396 66.99 0.90 -21.42
N GLY A 397 67.38 0.35 -22.58
CA GLY A 397 67.23 1.02 -23.87
C GLY A 397 65.77 1.37 -24.19
N PHE A 398 64.83 0.45 -23.93
CA PHE A 398 63.40 0.71 -24.14
C PHE A 398 62.86 1.78 -23.18
N LYS A 399 63.23 1.71 -21.89
CA LYS A 399 62.89 2.70 -20.86
C LYS A 399 63.33 4.12 -21.26
N ALA A 400 64.55 4.26 -21.77
CA ALA A 400 65.08 5.53 -22.24
C ALA A 400 64.25 6.09 -23.43
N LEU A 401 63.84 5.23 -24.36
CA LEU A 401 62.93 5.63 -25.45
C LEU A 401 61.56 6.01 -24.93
N ALA A 402 61.01 5.28 -23.95
CA ALA A 402 59.71 5.59 -23.37
C ALA A 402 59.72 6.94 -22.64
N ALA A 403 60.73 7.20 -21.82
CA ALA A 403 60.93 8.47 -21.11
C ALA A 403 61.11 9.65 -22.08
N LYS A 404 61.70 9.42 -23.26
CA LYS A 404 61.93 10.46 -24.27
C LYS A 404 60.68 10.69 -25.14
N PHE A 405 60.15 9.62 -25.74
CA PHE A 405 59.22 9.71 -26.86
C PHE A 405 57.75 9.45 -26.52
N SER A 406 57.44 8.76 -25.42
CA SER A 406 56.04 8.44 -25.14
C SER A 406 55.22 9.72 -24.91
N GLU A 407 54.01 9.75 -25.45
CA GLU A 407 53.04 10.84 -25.30
C GLU A 407 52.07 10.58 -24.14
N ASN A 408 51.98 9.34 -23.65
CA ASN A 408 51.23 9.01 -22.44
C ASN A 408 51.99 9.50 -21.21
N LYS A 409 51.55 10.61 -20.62
CA LYS A 409 52.24 11.28 -19.50
C LYS A 409 52.46 10.37 -18.29
N MET A 410 51.50 9.47 -18.01
CA MET A 410 51.54 8.59 -16.84
C MET A 410 52.58 7.49 -16.98
N THR A 411 52.57 6.74 -18.09
CA THR A 411 53.59 5.71 -18.32
C THR A 411 54.95 6.33 -18.59
N LYS A 412 55.02 7.49 -19.28
CA LYS A 412 56.27 8.24 -19.50
C LYS A 412 56.99 8.60 -18.20
N ALA A 413 56.25 9.09 -17.20
CA ALA A 413 56.81 9.43 -15.88
C ALA A 413 57.46 8.22 -15.18
N GLN A 414 57.01 7.00 -15.52
CA GLN A 414 57.56 5.74 -15.00
C GLN A 414 58.48 5.04 -16.03
N SER A 415 59.04 5.81 -16.96
CA SER A 415 59.91 5.29 -18.03
C SER A 415 59.26 4.13 -18.82
N GLY A 416 57.95 4.22 -19.05
CA GLY A 416 57.14 3.28 -19.80
C GLY A 416 56.49 2.17 -18.98
N TYR A 417 56.68 2.04 -17.67
CA TYR A 417 56.10 0.90 -16.94
C TYR A 417 54.57 0.90 -17.02
N LEU A 418 53.99 -0.22 -17.47
CA LEU A 418 52.54 -0.43 -17.56
C LEU A 418 52.03 -1.36 -16.46
N GLY A 419 52.90 -2.21 -15.92
CA GLY A 419 52.56 -3.20 -14.89
C GLY A 419 52.26 -4.59 -15.46
N VAL A 420 51.73 -5.45 -14.59
CA VAL A 420 51.23 -6.78 -14.95
C VAL A 420 49.79 -6.66 -15.42
N ILE A 421 49.58 -6.84 -16.72
CA ILE A 421 48.25 -6.82 -17.34
C ILE A 421 47.71 -8.24 -17.48
N LYS A 422 46.38 -8.39 -17.43
CA LYS A 422 45.70 -9.67 -17.66
C LYS A 422 45.19 -9.72 -19.09
N ARG A 423 45.25 -10.89 -19.72
CA ARG A 423 44.68 -11.12 -21.04
C ARG A 423 43.20 -10.71 -21.08
N ASP A 424 42.82 -9.96 -22.12
CA ASP A 424 41.45 -9.46 -22.39
C ASP A 424 40.89 -8.45 -21.36
N PHE A 425 41.74 -7.90 -20.48
CA PHE A 425 41.35 -6.81 -19.58
C PHE A 425 41.78 -5.44 -20.11
N CYS A 426 41.03 -4.40 -19.72
CA CYS A 426 41.34 -3.01 -20.02
C CYS A 426 42.68 -2.59 -19.40
N LEU A 427 43.48 -1.82 -20.16
CA LEU A 427 44.82 -1.40 -19.76
C LEU A 427 44.78 -0.14 -18.86
N PRO A 428 45.68 -0.04 -17.87
CA PRO A 428 45.74 1.10 -16.95
C PRO A 428 46.25 2.38 -17.64
N TYR A 429 46.30 3.48 -16.87
CA TYR A 429 46.89 4.77 -17.28
C TYR A 429 46.27 5.40 -18.55
N GLY A 430 44.97 5.18 -18.76
CA GLY A 430 44.22 5.78 -19.86
C GLY A 430 44.54 5.20 -21.24
N VAL A 431 45.23 4.05 -21.31
CA VAL A 431 45.51 3.34 -22.58
C VAL A 431 44.24 2.67 -23.11
N GLY A 432 43.37 2.17 -22.24
CA GLY A 432 42.06 1.62 -22.63
C GLY A 432 42.14 0.21 -23.23
N MET A 433 41.17 -0.13 -24.08
CA MET A 433 41.12 -1.41 -24.79
C MET A 433 41.91 -1.30 -26.11
N LEU A 434 42.80 -2.27 -26.35
CA LEU A 434 43.54 -2.39 -27.60
C LEU A 434 43.22 -3.76 -28.22
N PRO A 435 42.28 -3.84 -29.18
CA PRO A 435 41.80 -5.11 -29.72
C PRO A 435 42.91 -6.01 -30.29
N GLU A 436 43.94 -5.41 -30.89
CA GLU A 436 45.04 -6.15 -31.55
C GLU A 436 46.23 -6.44 -30.60
N LEU A 437 46.19 -5.97 -29.37
CA LEU A 437 47.32 -6.11 -28.44
C LEU A 437 47.68 -7.57 -28.21
N PHE A 438 46.71 -8.40 -27.87
CA PHE A 438 47.02 -9.77 -27.46
C PHE A 438 47.51 -10.64 -28.61
N THR A 439 47.07 -10.35 -29.84
CA THR A 439 47.65 -10.92 -31.07
C THR A 439 49.14 -10.56 -31.21
N ALA A 440 49.50 -9.31 -30.93
CA ALA A 440 50.90 -8.88 -30.93
C ALA A 440 51.71 -9.51 -29.78
N LEU A 441 51.11 -9.69 -28.60
CA LEU A 441 51.74 -10.33 -27.44
C LEU A 441 51.83 -11.86 -27.55
N ASP A 442 51.11 -12.49 -28.48
CA ASP A 442 51.19 -13.94 -28.70
C ASP A 442 52.42 -14.38 -29.49
N THR A 443 52.92 -13.50 -30.35
CA THR A 443 54.07 -13.79 -31.23
C THR A 443 55.39 -13.22 -30.71
N ILE A 444 55.33 -12.35 -29.71
CA ILE A 444 56.50 -11.69 -29.12
C ILE A 444 57.24 -12.64 -28.15
N ARG A 445 58.58 -12.60 -28.17
CA ARG A 445 59.42 -13.26 -27.16
C ARG A 445 59.72 -12.31 -26.01
N GLU A 446 59.95 -12.83 -24.80
CA GLU A 446 60.43 -12.02 -23.67
C GLU A 446 61.71 -11.25 -24.04
N GLY A 447 61.80 -10.02 -23.58
CA GLY A 447 62.90 -9.11 -23.92
C GLY A 447 62.83 -8.55 -25.35
N LYS A 448 61.68 -8.61 -26.02
CA LYS A 448 61.46 -8.01 -27.35
C LYS A 448 60.36 -6.94 -27.31
N ILE A 449 60.30 -6.16 -28.39
CA ILE A 449 59.31 -5.10 -28.63
C ILE A 449 58.22 -5.65 -29.55
N SER A 450 56.96 -5.35 -29.24
CA SER A 450 55.80 -5.78 -30.02
C SER A 450 55.79 -5.13 -31.39
N THR A 451 55.01 -5.70 -32.30
CA THR A 451 54.54 -4.93 -33.44
C THR A 451 53.73 -3.71 -32.94
N PRO A 452 53.74 -2.59 -33.68
CA PRO A 452 52.92 -1.42 -33.34
C PRO A 452 51.44 -1.81 -33.32
N VAL A 453 50.74 -1.43 -32.26
CA VAL A 453 49.29 -1.63 -32.09
C VAL A 453 48.61 -0.28 -32.17
N GLU A 454 47.66 -0.11 -33.09
CA GLU A 454 46.92 1.15 -33.21
C GLU A 454 45.69 1.15 -32.29
N SER A 455 45.48 2.23 -31.55
CA SER A 455 44.26 2.44 -30.78
C SER A 455 43.14 2.92 -31.71
N PRO A 456 42.02 2.19 -31.82
CA PRO A 456 40.91 2.60 -32.68
C PRO A 456 40.27 3.92 -32.23
N ASP A 457 40.33 4.22 -30.93
CA ASP A 457 39.68 5.39 -30.34
C ASP A 457 40.53 6.66 -30.45
N THR A 458 41.86 6.52 -30.38
CA THR A 458 42.78 7.67 -30.33
C THR A 458 43.65 7.82 -31.58
N GLN A 459 43.66 6.83 -32.47
CA GLN A 459 44.53 6.74 -33.65
C GLN A 459 46.03 6.85 -33.31
N LYS A 460 46.38 6.61 -32.05
CA LYS A 460 47.77 6.58 -31.58
C LYS A 460 48.32 5.16 -31.68
N TRP A 461 49.64 5.10 -31.83
CA TRP A 461 50.40 3.87 -31.94
C TRP A 461 51.02 3.51 -30.61
N HIS A 462 50.89 2.24 -30.23
CA HIS A 462 51.36 1.68 -28.99
C HIS A 462 52.40 0.59 -29.25
N PHE A 463 53.52 0.68 -28.55
CA PHE A 463 54.58 -0.32 -28.57
C PHE A 463 54.80 -0.87 -27.18
N PHE A 464 54.97 -2.19 -27.08
CA PHE A 464 55.12 -2.87 -25.80
C PHE A 464 56.42 -3.65 -25.74
N TRP A 465 57.15 -3.52 -24.63
CA TRP A 465 58.24 -4.42 -24.30
C TRP A 465 57.71 -5.50 -23.37
N LEU A 466 57.83 -6.77 -23.76
CA LEU A 466 57.44 -7.89 -22.92
C LEU A 466 58.58 -8.24 -21.94
N VAL A 467 58.35 -8.04 -20.65
CA VAL A 467 59.26 -8.48 -19.59
C VAL A 467 59.06 -9.95 -19.32
N LYS A 468 57.81 -10.34 -19.06
CA LYS A 468 57.46 -11.71 -18.66
C LYS A 468 56.06 -12.07 -19.13
N LYS A 469 55.87 -13.30 -19.61
CA LYS A 469 54.56 -13.89 -19.90
C LYS A 469 54.32 -15.05 -18.95
N GLU A 470 53.29 -14.96 -18.10
CA GLU A 470 52.90 -16.08 -17.23
C GLU A 470 51.66 -16.77 -17.80
N PRO A 471 51.74 -18.07 -18.12
CA PRO A 471 50.62 -18.81 -18.69
C PRO A 471 49.48 -18.97 -17.69
N ARG A 472 48.32 -19.37 -18.20
CA ARG A 472 47.19 -19.77 -17.36
C ARG A 472 47.60 -20.86 -16.38
N LYS A 473 47.11 -20.77 -15.14
CA LYS A 473 47.36 -21.76 -14.09
C LYS A 473 46.03 -22.15 -13.45
N VAL A 474 45.75 -23.44 -13.38
CA VAL A 474 44.57 -23.97 -12.68
C VAL A 474 44.69 -23.60 -11.19
N LYS A 475 43.69 -22.88 -10.66
CA LYS A 475 43.64 -22.55 -9.22
C LYS A 475 43.28 -23.81 -8.44
N THR A 476 43.87 -24.00 -7.26
CA THR A 476 43.55 -25.15 -6.39
C THR A 476 42.09 -25.15 -5.97
N LEU A 477 41.51 -26.34 -5.74
CA LEU A 477 40.14 -26.49 -5.27
C LEU A 477 39.86 -25.66 -4.02
N GLU A 478 40.78 -25.66 -3.05
CA GLU A 478 40.65 -24.86 -1.83
C GLU A 478 40.44 -23.36 -2.12
N ARG A 479 41.13 -22.83 -3.14
CA ARG A 479 41.01 -21.42 -3.54
C ARG A 479 39.69 -21.10 -4.24
N VAL A 480 39.10 -22.07 -4.94
CA VAL A 480 37.88 -21.87 -5.75
C VAL A 480 36.65 -22.58 -5.19
N HIS A 481 36.73 -23.18 -3.99
CA HIS A 481 35.68 -24.04 -3.43
C HIS A 481 34.29 -23.37 -3.43
N ALA A 482 34.21 -22.13 -2.95
CA ALA A 482 32.96 -21.37 -2.94
C ALA A 482 32.41 -21.05 -4.35
N LEU A 483 33.30 -20.82 -5.32
CA LEU A 483 32.91 -20.56 -6.71
C LEU A 483 32.40 -21.84 -7.38
N VAL A 484 33.11 -22.96 -7.19
CA VAL A 484 32.69 -24.30 -7.63
C VAL A 484 31.30 -24.64 -7.08
N MET A 485 31.07 -24.40 -5.78
CA MET A 485 29.77 -24.57 -5.14
C MET A 485 28.66 -23.75 -5.80
N SER A 486 28.95 -22.49 -6.12
CA SER A 486 28.02 -21.60 -6.82
C SER A 486 27.70 -22.08 -8.23
N ASP A 487 28.72 -22.44 -9.02
CA ASP A 487 28.54 -22.91 -10.40
C ASP A 487 27.77 -24.23 -10.45
N MET A 488 28.05 -25.15 -9.52
CA MET A 488 27.28 -26.38 -9.34
C MET A 488 25.81 -26.10 -9.03
N ALA A 489 25.51 -25.10 -8.19
CA ALA A 489 24.13 -24.73 -7.87
C ALA A 489 23.38 -24.18 -9.11
N VAL A 490 24.05 -23.33 -9.91
CA VAL A 490 23.50 -22.78 -11.16
C VAL A 490 23.27 -23.89 -12.20
N ASN A 491 24.23 -24.79 -12.40
CA ASN A 491 24.09 -25.89 -13.35
C ASN A 491 23.00 -26.88 -12.92
N ARG A 492 22.84 -27.14 -11.62
CA ARG A 492 21.73 -27.95 -11.11
C ARG A 492 20.37 -27.28 -11.30
N LEU A 493 20.26 -25.96 -11.07
CA LEU A 493 19.07 -25.17 -11.37
C LEU A 493 18.64 -25.33 -12.84
N ALA A 494 19.61 -25.30 -13.76
CA ALA A 494 19.35 -25.44 -15.20
C ALA A 494 18.83 -26.84 -15.61
N GLN A 495 19.05 -27.87 -14.77
CA GLN A 495 18.62 -29.24 -15.06
C GLN A 495 17.22 -29.58 -14.54
N ILE A 496 16.60 -28.71 -13.71
CA ILE A 496 15.26 -28.96 -13.16
C ILE A 496 14.22 -28.92 -14.27
N LYS A 497 13.44 -29.99 -14.39
CA LYS A 497 12.35 -30.11 -15.35
C LYS A 497 11.02 -29.74 -14.70
N PRO A 498 10.04 -29.18 -15.45
CA PRO A 498 8.70 -28.90 -14.94
C PRO A 498 7.98 -30.11 -14.31
N THR A 499 8.39 -31.33 -14.67
CA THR A 499 7.84 -32.59 -14.15
C THR A 499 8.43 -33.02 -12.80
N ASP A 500 9.53 -32.42 -12.36
CA ASP A 500 10.25 -32.85 -11.17
C ASP A 500 9.42 -32.66 -9.90
N THR A 501 9.54 -33.62 -8.99
CA THR A 501 8.85 -33.62 -7.70
C THR A 501 9.63 -32.84 -6.68
N LEU A 502 8.99 -31.85 -6.06
CA LEU A 502 9.58 -30.98 -5.04
C LEU A 502 9.07 -31.29 -3.64
N ALA A 503 7.87 -31.83 -3.52
CA ALA A 503 7.37 -32.35 -2.25
C ALA A 503 6.35 -33.46 -2.49
N VAL A 504 6.30 -34.41 -1.57
CA VAL A 504 5.25 -35.42 -1.46
C VAL A 504 4.56 -35.25 -0.12
N TYR A 505 3.23 -35.26 -0.10
CA TYR A 505 2.44 -35.02 1.11
C TYR A 505 1.10 -35.77 1.04
N GLY A 506 0.48 -35.98 2.21
CA GLY A 506 -0.74 -36.75 2.37
C GLY A 506 -0.62 -38.16 1.77
N ASP A 507 -1.72 -38.65 1.23
CA ASP A 507 -1.82 -39.95 0.55
C ASP A 507 -1.18 -39.93 -0.86
N GLY A 508 0.08 -39.48 -0.95
CA GLY A 508 0.87 -39.50 -2.19
C GLY A 508 0.65 -38.31 -3.14
N LYS A 509 0.08 -37.19 -2.65
CA LYS A 509 -0.04 -35.95 -3.44
C LYS A 509 1.34 -35.35 -3.70
N VAL A 510 1.52 -34.70 -4.85
CA VAL A 510 2.82 -34.24 -5.34
C VAL A 510 2.80 -32.74 -5.65
N LEU A 511 3.80 -32.00 -5.16
CA LEU A 511 4.15 -30.64 -5.60
C LEU A 511 5.26 -30.73 -6.64
N ARG A 512 5.05 -30.10 -7.80
CA ARG A 512 5.99 -30.15 -8.93
C ARG A 512 6.61 -28.80 -9.24
N GLU A 513 7.72 -28.80 -9.97
CA GLU A 513 8.33 -27.57 -10.50
C GLU A 513 7.36 -26.76 -11.36
N SER A 514 6.51 -27.42 -12.16
CA SER A 514 5.49 -26.74 -12.96
C SER A 514 4.46 -25.96 -12.13
N ASP A 515 4.31 -26.26 -10.83
CA ASP A 515 3.49 -25.47 -9.90
C ASP A 515 4.21 -24.19 -9.48
N VAL A 516 5.52 -24.27 -9.22
CA VAL A 516 6.37 -23.13 -8.85
C VAL A 516 6.53 -22.16 -10.02
N ILE A 517 6.80 -22.69 -11.22
CA ILE A 517 6.90 -21.89 -12.45
C ILE A 517 5.59 -21.13 -12.68
N PHE A 518 4.46 -21.82 -12.56
CA PHE A 518 3.15 -21.20 -12.71
C PHE A 518 2.95 -20.07 -11.69
N LEU A 519 3.19 -20.31 -10.40
CA LEU A 519 3.09 -19.27 -9.37
C LEU A 519 4.03 -18.08 -9.65
N LYS A 520 5.27 -18.33 -10.12
CA LYS A 520 6.22 -17.27 -10.47
C LYS A 520 5.74 -16.43 -11.65
N ASP A 521 5.08 -17.04 -12.63
CA ASP A 521 4.51 -16.34 -13.78
C ASP A 521 3.34 -15.44 -13.38
N GLU A 522 2.61 -15.83 -12.33
CA GLU A 522 1.57 -15.04 -11.67
C GLU A 522 2.12 -13.86 -10.85
N ILE A 523 3.43 -13.72 -10.65
CA ILE A 523 4.01 -12.58 -9.92
C ILE A 523 4.44 -11.48 -10.92
N PRO A 524 4.16 -10.19 -10.64
CA PRO A 524 4.56 -9.08 -11.53
C PRO A 524 6.08 -9.10 -11.77
N PRO A 525 6.57 -8.88 -13.01
CA PRO A 525 7.99 -8.99 -13.33
C PRO A 525 8.91 -8.23 -12.35
N GLN A 526 8.54 -7.01 -11.99
CA GLN A 526 9.26 -6.14 -11.05
C GLN A 526 9.31 -6.65 -9.60
N MET A 527 8.50 -7.65 -9.25
CA MET A 527 8.46 -8.25 -7.92
C MET A 527 9.08 -9.64 -7.85
N ARG A 528 9.30 -10.31 -8.99
CA ARG A 528 9.75 -11.71 -9.04
C ARG A 528 11.07 -11.93 -8.30
N GLU A 529 11.97 -10.96 -8.33
CA GLU A 529 13.27 -11.04 -7.66
C GLU A 529 13.16 -11.15 -6.14
N ARG A 530 12.07 -10.64 -5.55
CA ARG A 530 11.81 -10.73 -4.10
C ARG A 530 11.37 -12.13 -3.65
N TYR A 531 11.07 -13.02 -4.60
CA TYR A 531 10.52 -14.34 -4.32
C TYR A 531 11.44 -15.43 -4.87
N THR A 532 12.29 -15.93 -3.98
CA THR A 532 13.15 -17.07 -4.29
C THR A 532 12.30 -18.31 -4.60
N ARG A 533 12.87 -19.21 -5.40
CA ARG A 533 12.22 -20.47 -5.76
C ARG A 533 11.79 -21.27 -4.53
N ASP A 534 12.66 -21.37 -3.53
CA ASP A 534 12.39 -22.15 -2.32
C ASP A 534 11.27 -21.55 -1.48
N ASN A 535 11.19 -20.21 -1.40
CA ASN A 535 10.05 -19.54 -0.76
C ASN A 535 8.73 -19.88 -1.49
N LEU A 536 8.73 -19.90 -2.82
CA LEU A 536 7.54 -20.27 -3.61
C LEU A 536 7.14 -21.74 -3.38
N VAL A 537 8.10 -22.66 -3.25
CA VAL A 537 7.84 -24.05 -2.87
C VAL A 537 7.17 -24.12 -1.51
N GLU A 538 7.71 -23.42 -0.51
CA GLU A 538 7.16 -23.39 0.85
C GLU A 538 5.77 -22.76 0.88
N TYR A 539 5.50 -21.70 0.12
CA TYR A 539 4.17 -21.11 0.03
C TYR A 539 3.15 -22.07 -0.60
N LEU A 540 3.49 -22.74 -1.71
CA LEU A 540 2.59 -23.69 -2.35
C LEU A 540 2.31 -24.90 -1.47
N LEU A 541 3.34 -25.42 -0.79
CA LEU A 541 3.17 -26.51 0.16
C LEU A 541 2.27 -26.08 1.33
N THR A 542 2.53 -24.89 1.89
CA THR A 542 1.68 -24.28 2.93
C THR A 542 0.23 -24.22 2.50
N TRP A 543 -0.05 -23.72 1.30
CA TRP A 543 -1.42 -23.54 0.81
C TRP A 543 -2.13 -24.88 0.63
N ARG A 544 -1.43 -25.89 0.11
CA ARG A 544 -1.99 -27.23 -0.09
C ARG A 544 -2.32 -27.90 1.24
N LEU A 545 -1.40 -27.85 2.20
CA LEU A 545 -1.60 -28.47 3.50
C LEU A 545 -2.71 -27.78 4.31
N ALA A 546 -2.72 -26.45 4.34
CA ALA A 546 -3.75 -25.70 5.05
C ALA A 546 -5.13 -25.88 4.40
N THR A 547 -5.20 -25.98 3.06
CA THR A 547 -6.46 -26.26 2.36
C THR A 547 -6.96 -27.67 2.67
N ASP A 548 -6.08 -28.67 2.64
CA ASP A 548 -6.42 -30.06 3.00
C ASP A 548 -6.92 -30.13 4.46
N GLU A 549 -6.29 -29.39 5.37
CA GLU A 549 -6.71 -29.33 6.77
C GLU A 549 -8.05 -28.64 6.95
N ALA A 550 -8.25 -27.49 6.30
CA ALA A 550 -9.51 -26.77 6.34
C ALA A 550 -10.68 -27.62 5.81
N MET A 551 -10.46 -28.41 4.76
CA MET A 551 -11.45 -29.39 4.28
C MET A 551 -11.68 -30.51 5.30
N ALA A 552 -10.62 -31.08 5.88
CA ALA A 552 -10.74 -32.16 6.86
C ALA A 552 -11.47 -31.73 8.14
N LEU A 553 -11.34 -30.47 8.52
CA LEU A 553 -12.03 -29.84 9.66
C LEU A 553 -13.48 -29.42 9.33
N GLY A 554 -13.93 -29.55 8.07
CA GLY A 554 -15.25 -29.09 7.64
C GLY A 554 -15.41 -27.57 7.58
N LEU A 555 -14.32 -26.80 7.58
CA LEU A 555 -14.38 -25.34 7.52
C LEU A 555 -15.01 -24.84 6.20
N THR A 556 -15.00 -25.66 5.15
CA THR A 556 -15.65 -25.36 3.86
C THR A 556 -17.16 -25.17 3.96
N ASP A 557 -17.79 -25.68 5.01
CA ASP A 557 -19.22 -25.56 5.24
C ASP A 557 -19.58 -24.31 6.06
N GLU A 558 -18.57 -23.59 6.57
CA GLU A 558 -18.79 -22.35 7.30
C GLU A 558 -19.22 -21.21 6.35
N LYS A 559 -20.35 -20.57 6.66
CA LYS A 559 -20.94 -19.50 5.84
C LYS A 559 -19.93 -18.39 5.47
N ARG A 560 -19.07 -17.97 6.41
CA ARG A 560 -18.04 -16.93 6.16
C ARG A 560 -17.04 -17.37 5.10
N LEU A 561 -16.59 -18.62 5.14
CA LEU A 561 -15.66 -19.15 4.14
C LEU A 561 -16.33 -19.33 2.78
N ILE A 562 -17.56 -19.84 2.75
CA ILE A 562 -18.36 -19.93 1.51
C ILE A 562 -18.50 -18.54 0.87
N ALA A 563 -18.88 -17.52 1.66
CA ALA A 563 -19.04 -16.15 1.19
C ALA A 563 -17.74 -15.55 0.65
N LEU A 564 -16.60 -15.76 1.34
CA LEU A 564 -15.29 -15.31 0.88
C LEU A 564 -14.89 -15.95 -0.45
N ARG A 565 -15.14 -17.25 -0.62
CA ARG A 565 -14.86 -17.97 -1.87
C ARG A 565 -15.70 -17.44 -3.03
N LEU A 566 -17.02 -17.28 -2.82
CA LEU A 566 -17.94 -16.70 -3.81
C LEU A 566 -17.52 -15.27 -4.19
N GLN A 567 -17.19 -14.42 -3.21
CA GLN A 567 -16.75 -13.04 -3.46
C GLN A 567 -15.44 -12.99 -4.26
N ASN A 568 -14.47 -13.87 -3.96
CA ASN A 568 -13.21 -13.92 -4.68
C ASN A 568 -13.38 -14.45 -6.11
N GLU A 569 -14.21 -15.47 -6.30
CA GLU A 569 -14.52 -16.01 -7.63
C GLU A 569 -15.23 -14.97 -8.50
N ASP A 570 -16.32 -14.38 -8.01
CA ASP A 570 -17.07 -13.35 -8.73
C ASP A 570 -16.17 -12.13 -8.98
N GLY A 571 -15.38 -11.70 -8.00
CA GLY A 571 -14.43 -10.60 -8.16
C GLY A 571 -13.36 -10.87 -9.21
N TYR A 572 -12.86 -12.11 -9.30
CA TYR A 572 -11.88 -12.50 -10.32
C TYR A 572 -12.49 -12.42 -11.73
N TRP A 573 -13.63 -13.07 -11.94
CA TRP A 573 -14.29 -13.08 -13.24
C TRP A 573 -14.80 -11.71 -13.65
N SER A 574 -15.34 -10.95 -12.70
CA SER A 574 -15.78 -9.57 -12.91
C SER A 574 -14.61 -8.72 -13.42
N ARG A 575 -13.45 -8.80 -12.76
CA ARG A 575 -12.27 -8.03 -13.16
C ARG A 575 -11.75 -8.49 -14.52
N LEU A 576 -11.66 -9.79 -14.77
CA LEU A 576 -11.25 -10.31 -16.08
C LEU A 576 -12.18 -9.81 -17.20
N TYR A 577 -13.50 -9.78 -16.94
CA TYR A 577 -14.45 -9.25 -17.90
C TYR A 577 -14.29 -7.73 -18.07
N GLN A 578 -14.12 -6.96 -17.00
CA GLN A 578 -13.88 -5.52 -17.06
C GLN A 578 -12.58 -5.18 -17.80
N ASP A 579 -11.50 -5.92 -17.58
CA ASP A 579 -10.25 -5.81 -18.34
C ASP A 579 -10.44 -6.22 -19.79
N SER A 580 -11.30 -7.23 -20.04
CA SER A 580 -11.69 -7.61 -21.39
C SER A 580 -12.54 -6.55 -22.07
N ILE A 581 -13.39 -5.82 -21.34
CA ILE A 581 -14.07 -4.63 -21.83
C ILE A 581 -12.97 -3.62 -22.15
N MET A 582 -12.10 -3.23 -21.23
CA MET A 582 -11.00 -2.31 -21.57
C MET A 582 -10.16 -2.76 -22.79
N THR A 583 -10.04 -4.05 -23.08
CA THR A 583 -9.23 -4.52 -24.23
C THR A 583 -10.03 -4.91 -25.48
N ARG A 584 -11.34 -5.10 -25.38
CA ARG A 584 -12.28 -5.50 -26.46
C ARG A 584 -13.45 -4.55 -26.65
N SER A 585 -13.64 -3.56 -25.79
CA SER A 585 -14.80 -2.67 -25.82
C SER A 585 -14.62 -1.64 -26.91
N TYR A 586 -14.98 -2.04 -28.11
CA TYR A 586 -16.39 -2.04 -28.43
C TYR A 586 -16.67 -3.27 -29.32
N GLU A 587 -17.93 -3.67 -29.47
CA GLU A 587 -18.38 -4.40 -30.68
C GLU A 587 -18.27 -3.51 -31.94
N GLU A 588 -17.38 -2.52 -31.92
CA GLU A 588 -16.96 -1.68 -33.02
C GLU A 588 -15.60 -2.19 -33.48
N ASP A 589 -15.40 -2.09 -34.79
CA ASP A 589 -14.15 -2.40 -35.45
C ASP A 589 -12.95 -1.79 -34.68
N SER A 590 -11.98 -2.61 -34.28
CA SER A 590 -10.74 -2.16 -33.64
C SER A 590 -10.04 -1.06 -34.46
N ALA A 591 -10.29 -1.01 -35.78
CA ALA A 591 -9.82 0.07 -36.64
C ALA A 591 -10.55 1.41 -36.37
N ALA A 592 -11.84 1.39 -36.01
CA ALA A 592 -12.61 2.58 -35.67
C ALA A 592 -12.12 3.22 -34.37
N LEU A 593 -11.82 2.44 -33.33
CA LEU A 593 -11.25 2.96 -32.08
C LEU A 593 -9.83 3.51 -32.26
N ALA A 594 -8.99 2.80 -33.02
CA ALA A 594 -7.66 3.29 -33.38
C ALA A 594 -7.73 4.60 -34.19
N LYS A 595 -8.71 4.71 -35.11
CA LYS A 595 -8.98 5.93 -35.87
C LYS A 595 -9.43 7.07 -34.96
N LEU A 596 -10.38 6.82 -34.06
CA LEU A 596 -10.88 7.80 -33.10
C LEU A 596 -9.75 8.30 -32.19
N TYR A 597 -8.91 7.39 -31.67
CA TYR A 597 -7.73 7.77 -30.90
C TYR A 597 -6.80 8.68 -31.71
N LYS A 598 -6.51 8.33 -32.96
CA LYS A 598 -5.66 9.15 -33.83
C LYS A 598 -6.24 10.54 -34.05
N GLU A 599 -7.54 10.64 -34.31
CA GLU A 599 -8.24 11.92 -34.55
C GLU A 599 -8.36 12.78 -33.29
N LYS A 600 -8.46 12.15 -32.11
CA LYS A 600 -8.73 12.80 -30.83
C LYS A 600 -7.60 12.63 -29.81
N ARG A 601 -6.39 12.32 -30.26
CA ARG A 601 -5.26 11.94 -29.39
C ARG A 601 -5.00 12.91 -28.25
N GLY A 602 -5.12 14.21 -28.53
CA GLY A 602 -4.94 15.27 -27.55
C GLY A 602 -5.92 15.24 -26.38
N LEU A 603 -7.02 14.47 -26.44
CA LEU A 603 -7.91 14.23 -25.30
C LEU A 603 -7.32 13.27 -24.27
N PHE A 604 -6.52 12.31 -24.74
CA PHE A 604 -6.12 11.14 -23.96
C PHE A 604 -4.67 11.23 -23.48
N THR A 605 -3.81 11.92 -24.24
CA THR A 605 -2.40 12.07 -23.88
C THR A 605 -1.85 13.43 -24.30
N LYS A 606 -0.91 13.94 -23.48
CA LYS A 606 -0.06 15.09 -23.82
C LYS A 606 1.18 14.67 -24.61
N ASP A 607 1.52 13.38 -24.60
CA ASP A 607 2.62 12.84 -25.40
C ASP A 607 2.17 12.64 -26.85
N SER A 608 2.63 13.53 -27.72
CA SER A 608 2.33 13.48 -29.15
C SER A 608 3.06 12.35 -29.89
N ALA A 609 3.94 11.60 -29.22
CA ALA A 609 4.59 10.42 -29.76
C ALA A 609 3.85 9.11 -29.41
N ASP A 610 2.96 9.10 -28.41
CA ASP A 610 2.25 7.86 -28.02
C ASP A 610 1.12 7.53 -29.02
N ASN A 611 1.33 6.45 -29.77
CA ASN A 611 0.37 5.93 -30.76
C ASN A 611 -0.28 4.61 -30.32
N ASP A 612 -0.02 4.14 -29.10
CA ASP A 612 -0.56 2.89 -28.57
C ASP A 612 -1.95 3.11 -27.94
N TRP A 613 -2.98 3.16 -28.80
CA TRP A 613 -4.36 3.44 -28.37
C TRP A 613 -4.89 2.44 -27.33
N HIS A 614 -4.35 1.21 -27.28
CA HIS A 614 -4.77 0.19 -26.33
C HIS A 614 -4.61 0.64 -24.87
N ARG A 615 -3.65 1.54 -24.59
CA ARG A 615 -3.43 2.16 -23.28
C ARG A 615 -4.58 3.07 -22.85
N TYR A 616 -5.31 3.63 -23.81
CA TYR A 616 -6.36 4.64 -23.61
C TYR A 616 -7.75 4.11 -23.94
N SER A 617 -7.89 2.82 -24.17
CA SER A 617 -9.14 2.15 -24.52
C SER A 617 -10.32 2.45 -23.58
N HIS A 618 -10.10 2.44 -22.26
CA HIS A 618 -11.12 2.81 -21.29
C HIS A 618 -11.52 4.29 -21.39
N ASP A 619 -10.55 5.17 -21.56
CA ASP A 619 -10.76 6.61 -21.74
C ASP A 619 -11.52 6.90 -23.04
N ILE A 620 -11.19 6.20 -24.13
CA ILE A 620 -11.92 6.27 -25.40
C ILE A 620 -13.37 5.82 -25.21
N ALA A 621 -13.61 4.71 -24.49
CA ALA A 621 -14.96 4.22 -24.21
C ALA A 621 -15.76 5.22 -23.35
N GLY A 622 -15.12 5.85 -22.36
CA GLY A 622 -15.70 6.94 -21.59
C GLY A 622 -16.04 8.15 -22.48
N TYR A 623 -15.14 8.56 -23.36
CA TYR A 623 -15.39 9.65 -24.30
C TYR A 623 -16.63 9.41 -25.17
N LEU A 624 -16.88 8.16 -25.60
CA LEU A 624 -18.08 7.79 -26.34
C LEU A 624 -19.38 7.91 -25.52
N MET A 625 -19.31 8.04 -24.19
CA MET A 625 -20.46 8.34 -23.32
C MET A 625 -20.71 9.85 -23.13
N LEU A 626 -19.82 10.69 -23.67
CA LEU A 626 -19.90 12.14 -23.57
C LEU A 626 -20.41 12.74 -24.89
N THR A 627 -21.13 13.83 -24.75
CA THR A 627 -21.60 14.66 -25.86
C THR A 627 -20.76 15.93 -25.96
N PRO A 628 -20.73 16.61 -27.12
CA PRO A 628 -20.12 17.94 -27.21
C PRO A 628 -20.68 18.93 -26.17
N GLN A 629 -21.94 18.77 -25.78
CA GLN A 629 -22.58 19.59 -24.77
C GLN A 629 -21.97 19.39 -23.37
N ASP A 630 -21.55 18.17 -23.02
CA ASP A 630 -20.90 17.92 -21.72
C ASP A 630 -19.58 18.71 -21.60
N PHE A 631 -18.78 18.73 -22.67
CA PHE A 631 -17.54 19.53 -22.74
C PHE A 631 -17.81 21.01 -22.59
N ASN A 632 -18.82 21.51 -23.30
CA ASN A 632 -19.18 22.90 -23.23
C ASN A 632 -19.69 23.29 -21.83
N ILE A 633 -20.56 22.48 -21.22
CA ILE A 633 -21.06 22.73 -19.86
C ILE A 633 -19.88 22.82 -18.90
N GLU A 634 -19.00 21.83 -18.87
CA GLU A 634 -17.85 21.82 -17.96
C GLU A 634 -16.97 23.07 -18.15
N TYR A 635 -16.65 23.40 -19.41
CA TYR A 635 -15.78 24.52 -19.74
C TYR A 635 -16.41 25.90 -19.43
N TYR A 636 -17.64 26.16 -19.88
CA TYR A 636 -18.28 27.47 -19.74
C TYR A 636 -18.81 27.74 -18.33
N THR A 637 -19.08 26.70 -17.55
CA THR A 637 -19.52 26.86 -16.16
C THR A 637 -18.36 26.93 -15.17
N ASN A 638 -17.20 26.34 -15.51
CA ASN A 638 -15.99 26.35 -14.68
C ASN A 638 -14.77 27.00 -15.36
N PRO A 639 -14.87 28.22 -15.92
CA PRO A 639 -13.76 28.87 -16.64
C PRO A 639 -12.51 29.06 -15.79
N GLU A 640 -12.67 29.20 -14.46
CA GLU A 640 -11.55 29.37 -13.52
C GLU A 640 -10.59 28.17 -13.52
N ARG A 641 -11.06 26.96 -13.86
CA ARG A 641 -10.22 25.75 -13.94
C ARG A 641 -9.23 25.77 -15.11
N TYR A 642 -9.48 26.60 -16.11
CA TYR A 642 -8.76 26.59 -17.39
C TYR A 642 -8.00 27.89 -17.67
N ARG A 643 -8.26 28.95 -16.89
CA ARG A 643 -7.62 30.24 -17.08
C ARG A 643 -6.10 30.13 -16.87
N ARG A 644 -5.34 30.78 -17.74
CA ARG A 644 -3.89 30.98 -17.62
C ARG A 644 -3.64 32.47 -17.54
N ASP A 645 -3.10 32.93 -16.42
CA ASP A 645 -3.00 34.35 -16.09
C ASP A 645 -4.37 35.04 -16.16
N THR A 646 -4.53 36.07 -17.00
CA THR A 646 -5.79 36.77 -17.23
C THR A 646 -6.56 36.27 -18.45
N VAL A 647 -6.06 35.24 -19.15
CA VAL A 647 -6.62 34.76 -20.42
C VAL A 647 -7.31 33.42 -20.23
N LEU A 648 -8.56 33.31 -20.68
CA LEU A 648 -9.25 32.03 -20.82
C LEU A 648 -8.91 31.41 -22.19
N PRO A 649 -8.11 30.34 -22.26
CA PRO A 649 -7.74 29.72 -23.54
C PRO A 649 -8.95 29.07 -24.20
N ALA A 650 -9.02 29.05 -25.53
CA ALA A 650 -10.12 28.41 -26.25
C ALA A 650 -10.30 26.93 -25.84
N LEU A 651 -11.55 26.44 -25.78
CA LEU A 651 -11.88 25.06 -25.40
C LEU A 651 -11.00 24.01 -26.12
N SER A 652 -10.78 24.19 -27.43
CA SER A 652 -9.93 23.29 -28.24
C SER A 652 -8.50 23.11 -27.69
N SER A 653 -7.97 24.10 -26.99
CA SER A 653 -6.62 24.10 -26.41
C SER A 653 -6.52 23.46 -25.03
N VAL A 654 -7.66 23.22 -24.36
CA VAL A 654 -7.75 22.65 -23.01
C VAL A 654 -8.62 21.39 -22.96
N MET A 655 -8.89 20.78 -24.12
CA MET A 655 -9.74 19.60 -24.25
C MET A 655 -9.26 18.42 -23.40
N PHE A 656 -7.95 18.26 -23.21
CA PHE A 656 -7.37 17.24 -22.33
C PHE A 656 -7.88 17.45 -20.89
N GLU A 657 -7.67 18.64 -20.34
CA GLU A 657 -8.05 18.98 -18.96
C GLU A 657 -9.56 18.86 -18.75
N VAL A 658 -10.37 19.34 -19.71
CA VAL A 658 -11.83 19.21 -19.67
C VAL A 658 -12.25 17.75 -19.65
N PHE A 659 -11.64 16.90 -20.49
CA PHE A 659 -11.95 15.47 -20.49
C PHE A 659 -11.56 14.81 -19.17
N GLN A 660 -10.41 15.14 -18.58
CA GLN A 660 -10.00 14.60 -17.28
C GLN A 660 -11.03 14.93 -16.18
N ASN A 661 -11.64 16.12 -16.21
CA ASN A 661 -12.69 16.51 -15.27
C ASN A 661 -14.02 15.77 -15.51
N LEU A 662 -14.34 15.43 -16.76
CA LEU A 662 -15.56 14.68 -17.13
C LEU A 662 -15.44 13.16 -16.97
N LYS A 663 -14.22 12.65 -16.81
CA LYS A 663 -13.90 11.22 -16.86
C LYS A 663 -14.72 10.35 -15.90
N SER A 664 -14.92 10.81 -14.66
CA SER A 664 -15.72 10.08 -13.66
C SER A 664 -17.17 9.89 -14.11
N ALA A 665 -17.83 10.97 -14.55
CA ALA A 665 -19.21 10.93 -15.04
C ALA A 665 -19.32 10.08 -16.31
N ALA A 666 -18.33 10.17 -17.20
CA ALA A 666 -18.26 9.35 -18.40
C ALA A 666 -18.22 7.84 -18.07
N PHE A 667 -17.40 7.46 -17.10
CA PHE A 667 -17.27 6.06 -16.66
C PHE A 667 -18.48 5.55 -15.91
N GLN A 668 -19.15 6.39 -15.15
CA GLN A 668 -20.43 6.04 -14.54
C GLN A 668 -21.49 5.73 -15.60
N ARG A 669 -21.66 6.60 -16.61
CA ARG A 669 -22.59 6.35 -17.73
C ARG A 669 -22.23 5.08 -18.50
N LEU A 670 -20.93 4.80 -18.65
CA LEU A 670 -20.44 3.58 -19.29
C LEU A 670 -20.84 2.33 -18.49
N ASP A 671 -20.61 2.34 -17.17
CA ASP A 671 -20.99 1.24 -16.27
C ASP A 671 -22.50 1.00 -16.28
N GLU A 672 -23.31 2.06 -16.21
CA GLU A 672 -24.77 1.98 -16.30
C GLU A 672 -25.24 1.36 -17.63
N LYS A 673 -24.65 1.77 -18.75
CA LYS A 673 -24.95 1.20 -20.08
C LYS A 673 -24.60 -0.29 -20.15
N ILE A 674 -23.43 -0.67 -19.64
CA ILE A 674 -23.01 -2.08 -19.59
C ILE A 674 -23.96 -2.87 -18.70
N LEU A 675 -24.24 -2.39 -17.49
CA LEU A 675 -25.13 -3.08 -16.55
C LEU A 675 -26.53 -3.27 -17.09
N LYS A 676 -27.10 -2.27 -17.75
CA LYS A 676 -28.39 -2.40 -18.43
C LYS A 676 -28.35 -3.51 -19.48
N THR A 677 -27.28 -3.56 -20.28
CA THR A 677 -27.08 -4.61 -21.29
C THR A 677 -26.96 -5.99 -20.66
N LEU A 678 -26.20 -6.11 -19.56
CA LEU A 678 -26.02 -7.38 -18.86
C LEU A 678 -27.30 -7.85 -18.16
N LYS A 679 -28.05 -6.94 -17.52
CA LYS A 679 -29.36 -7.25 -16.90
C LYS A 679 -30.32 -7.87 -17.93
N THR A 680 -30.37 -7.33 -19.15
CA THR A 680 -31.14 -7.91 -20.26
C THR A 680 -30.55 -9.24 -20.73
N ARG A 681 -29.23 -9.31 -20.98
CA ARG A 681 -28.55 -10.51 -21.47
C ARG A 681 -28.72 -11.73 -20.55
N PHE A 682 -28.77 -11.49 -19.25
CA PHE A 682 -28.87 -12.51 -18.21
C PHE A 682 -30.27 -12.60 -17.60
N ASP A 683 -31.30 -12.08 -18.27
CA ASP A 683 -32.72 -12.22 -17.86
C ASP A 683 -32.92 -11.98 -16.36
N VAL A 684 -32.47 -10.81 -15.87
CA VAL A 684 -32.61 -10.45 -14.46
C VAL A 684 -34.04 -10.05 -14.16
N GLN A 685 -34.69 -10.78 -13.27
CA GLN A 685 -36.06 -10.52 -12.81
C GLN A 685 -36.05 -10.33 -11.30
N ILE A 686 -36.39 -9.13 -10.83
CA ILE A 686 -36.51 -8.85 -9.39
C ILE A 686 -37.94 -9.22 -8.97
N VAL A 687 -38.06 -10.17 -8.05
CA VAL A 687 -39.35 -10.69 -7.55
C VAL A 687 -39.79 -9.88 -6.32
N ASP A 688 -38.87 -9.58 -5.41
CA ASP A 688 -39.12 -8.71 -4.27
C ASP A 688 -39.12 -7.24 -4.71
N GLY A 689 -40.31 -6.64 -4.79
CA GLY A 689 -40.51 -5.26 -5.22
C GLY A 689 -39.74 -4.23 -4.38
N SER A 690 -39.40 -4.53 -3.12
CA SER A 690 -38.63 -3.63 -2.25
C SER A 690 -37.18 -3.43 -2.74
N LEU A 691 -36.65 -4.40 -3.50
CA LEU A 691 -35.31 -4.35 -4.08
C LEU A 691 -35.25 -3.54 -5.38
N ASN A 692 -36.41 -3.22 -5.98
CA ASN A 692 -36.42 -2.30 -7.10
C ASN A 692 -36.03 -0.89 -6.64
N GLN A 693 -35.36 -0.15 -7.52
CA GLN A 693 -35.20 1.27 -7.29
C GLN A 693 -36.60 1.91 -7.15
N PRO A 694 -36.80 2.79 -6.15
CA PRO A 694 -38.07 3.48 -5.98
C PRO A 694 -38.46 4.17 -7.30
N SER A 695 -39.73 4.08 -7.68
CA SER A 695 -40.25 4.86 -8.81
C SER A 695 -39.95 6.34 -8.57
N LEU A 696 -39.44 7.01 -9.58
CA LEU A 696 -39.17 8.44 -9.49
C LEU A 696 -40.50 9.16 -9.19
N GLU A 697 -40.55 9.87 -8.07
CA GLU A 697 -41.65 10.80 -7.75
C GLU A 697 -41.86 11.74 -8.95
N PRO A 698 -43.10 12.15 -9.27
CA PRO A 698 -43.35 13.13 -10.31
C PRO A 698 -42.45 14.36 -10.15
N VAL A 699 -41.90 14.86 -11.26
CA VAL A 699 -40.87 15.91 -11.23
C VAL A 699 -41.31 17.14 -10.45
N GLY A 700 -42.58 17.56 -10.60
CA GLY A 700 -43.14 18.69 -9.87
C GLY A 700 -43.25 18.46 -8.36
N GLU A 701 -43.55 17.24 -7.91
CA GLU A 701 -43.61 16.89 -6.49
C GLU A 701 -42.21 16.83 -5.88
N THR A 702 -41.27 16.18 -6.57
CA THR A 702 -39.87 16.13 -6.16
C THR A 702 -39.28 17.53 -6.02
N TYR A 703 -39.60 18.44 -6.96
CA TYR A 703 -39.16 19.83 -6.92
C TYR A 703 -39.74 20.58 -5.71
N LYS A 704 -41.05 20.47 -5.46
CA LYS A 704 -41.69 21.07 -4.27
C LYS A 704 -41.07 20.53 -2.98
N LYS A 705 -40.79 19.24 -2.91
CA LYS A 705 -40.13 18.60 -1.76
C LYS A 705 -38.72 19.14 -1.56
N ALA A 706 -37.93 19.31 -2.63
CA ALA A 706 -36.62 19.93 -2.57
C ALA A 706 -36.69 21.38 -2.05
N GLN A 707 -37.67 22.16 -2.53
CA GLN A 707 -37.92 23.53 -2.04
C GLN A 707 -38.29 23.56 -0.55
N ASN A 708 -39.17 22.67 -0.10
CA ASN A 708 -39.56 22.59 1.32
C ASN A 708 -38.37 22.19 2.21
N LEU A 709 -37.56 21.21 1.79
CA LEU A 709 -36.35 20.84 2.53
C LEU A 709 -35.34 21.98 2.59
N HIS A 710 -35.21 22.76 1.51
CA HIS A 710 -34.36 23.94 1.48
C HIS A 710 -34.88 25.03 2.43
N TYR A 711 -36.18 25.30 2.41
CA TYR A 711 -36.85 26.22 3.36
C TYR A 711 -36.63 25.81 4.82
N ASP A 712 -36.73 24.50 5.10
CA ASP A 712 -36.47 23.90 6.42
C ASP A 712 -34.97 23.85 6.81
N ARG A 713 -34.08 24.43 5.99
CA ARG A 713 -32.61 24.40 6.16
C ARG A 713 -31.99 22.99 6.18
N LYS A 714 -32.67 21.98 5.62
CA LYS A 714 -32.14 20.62 5.41
C LYS A 714 -31.33 20.55 4.12
N LEU A 715 -30.25 21.31 4.08
CA LEU A 715 -29.51 21.64 2.86
C LEU A 715 -29.00 20.42 2.09
N ASP A 716 -28.43 19.42 2.75
CA ASP A 716 -27.87 18.24 2.07
C ASP A 716 -28.97 17.36 1.45
N GLN A 717 -30.12 17.23 2.12
CA GLN A 717 -31.26 16.49 1.58
C GLN A 717 -31.88 17.21 0.38
N ALA A 718 -32.02 18.54 0.48
CA ALA A 718 -32.50 19.38 -0.61
C ALA A 718 -31.55 19.31 -1.83
N LEU A 719 -30.24 19.43 -1.60
CA LEU A 719 -29.20 19.31 -2.62
C LEU A 719 -29.25 17.94 -3.31
N GLY A 720 -29.45 16.87 -2.55
CA GLY A 720 -29.64 15.52 -3.09
C GLY A 720 -30.84 15.40 -4.03
N LEU A 721 -31.98 16.00 -3.68
CA LEU A 721 -33.17 15.98 -4.55
C LEU A 721 -33.01 16.87 -5.78
N TYR A 722 -32.47 18.08 -5.64
CA TYR A 722 -32.21 18.94 -6.80
C TYR A 722 -31.20 18.32 -7.75
N GLY A 723 -30.14 17.68 -7.25
CA GLY A 723 -29.18 16.94 -8.07
C GLY A 723 -29.85 15.82 -8.89
N LYS A 724 -30.71 15.01 -8.25
CA LYS A 724 -31.51 13.99 -8.95
C LYS A 724 -32.38 14.60 -10.06
N LEU A 725 -33.06 15.72 -9.78
CA LEU A 725 -33.88 16.41 -10.77
C LEU A 725 -33.08 16.88 -11.98
N ARG A 726 -31.87 17.42 -11.74
CA ARG A 726 -30.97 17.89 -12.79
C ARG A 726 -30.50 16.73 -13.67
N ASP A 727 -30.09 15.62 -13.05
CA ASP A 727 -29.39 14.55 -13.74
C ASP A 727 -30.37 13.58 -14.45
N GLN A 728 -31.57 13.37 -13.90
CA GLN A 728 -32.55 12.42 -14.44
C GLN A 728 -33.61 13.03 -15.36
N PHE A 729 -33.88 14.34 -15.24
CA PHE A 729 -34.92 15.02 -16.04
C PHE A 729 -34.43 16.23 -16.85
N PRO A 730 -33.24 16.19 -17.49
CA PRO A 730 -32.56 17.38 -18.00
C PRO A 730 -33.29 18.10 -19.16
N ALA A 731 -34.20 17.44 -19.87
CA ALA A 731 -34.85 17.97 -21.08
C ALA A 731 -36.38 18.05 -21.00
N ARG A 732 -37.02 17.56 -19.93
CA ARG A 732 -38.46 17.24 -19.97
C ARG A 732 -39.40 18.24 -19.30
N THR A 733 -38.91 19.18 -18.47
CA THR A 733 -39.81 19.79 -17.47
C THR A 733 -39.86 21.30 -17.44
N GLY A 734 -39.02 22.03 -18.19
CA GLY A 734 -38.97 23.49 -18.13
C GLY A 734 -38.55 24.07 -16.76
N LEU A 735 -38.29 23.23 -15.75
CA LEU A 735 -37.91 23.60 -14.38
C LEU A 735 -36.40 23.60 -14.14
N GLN A 736 -35.61 23.21 -15.14
CA GLN A 736 -34.18 22.94 -14.96
C GLN A 736 -33.35 24.18 -14.62
N ASP A 737 -33.77 25.34 -15.11
CA ASP A 737 -33.22 26.63 -14.71
C ASP A 737 -33.43 26.88 -13.20
N SER A 738 -34.63 26.61 -12.70
CA SER A 738 -35.02 26.78 -11.30
C SER A 738 -34.36 25.76 -10.39
N VAL A 739 -34.16 24.52 -10.86
CA VAL A 739 -33.37 23.49 -10.18
C VAL A 739 -31.91 23.95 -10.05
N CYS A 740 -31.26 24.38 -11.12
CA CYS A 740 -29.88 24.89 -11.05
C CYS A 740 -29.79 26.10 -10.12
N PHE A 741 -30.78 26.99 -10.16
CA PHE A 741 -30.86 28.15 -9.27
C PHE A 741 -30.95 27.74 -7.79
N GLY A 742 -31.80 26.76 -7.45
CA GLY A 742 -31.93 26.24 -6.09
C GLY A 742 -30.65 25.56 -5.59
N ILE A 743 -29.96 24.77 -6.44
CA ILE A 743 -28.64 24.20 -6.12
C ILE A 743 -27.63 25.31 -5.81
N ALA A 744 -27.60 26.36 -6.64
CA ALA A 744 -26.67 27.47 -6.47
C ALA A 744 -26.92 28.23 -5.15
N GLN A 745 -28.19 28.46 -4.78
CA GLN A 745 -28.56 29.08 -3.50
C GLN A 745 -28.10 28.24 -2.31
N ILE A 746 -28.31 26.92 -2.34
CA ILE A 746 -27.82 26.02 -1.29
C ILE A 746 -26.29 26.11 -1.18
N TYR A 747 -25.58 26.14 -2.32
CA TYR A 747 -24.13 26.28 -2.29
C TYR A 747 -23.68 27.64 -1.72
N ILE A 748 -24.41 28.74 -1.94
CA ILE A 748 -24.11 30.01 -1.26
C ILE A 748 -24.31 29.88 0.25
N GLU A 749 -25.42 29.26 0.69
CA GLU A 749 -25.71 29.06 2.12
C GLU A 749 -24.69 28.15 2.81
N GLN A 750 -24.05 27.25 2.05
CA GLN A 750 -22.93 26.42 2.50
C GLN A 750 -21.56 27.09 2.30
N GLU A 751 -21.50 28.35 1.85
CA GLU A 751 -20.27 29.10 1.51
C GLU A 751 -19.40 28.44 0.41
N ARG A 752 -20.00 27.58 -0.41
CA ARG A 752 -19.36 26.86 -1.52
C ARG A 752 -19.44 27.68 -2.81
N TYR A 753 -18.88 28.89 -2.77
CA TYR A 753 -19.06 29.93 -3.79
C TYR A 753 -18.65 29.51 -5.22
N GLN A 754 -17.57 28.76 -5.38
CA GLN A 754 -17.15 28.28 -6.71
C GLN A 754 -18.18 27.34 -7.35
N GLN A 755 -18.84 26.51 -6.54
CA GLN A 755 -19.88 25.61 -7.03
C GLN A 755 -21.18 26.36 -7.31
N ALA A 756 -21.52 27.35 -6.48
CA ALA A 756 -22.63 28.26 -6.75
C ALA A 756 -22.46 29.00 -8.09
N LEU A 757 -21.24 29.53 -8.34
CA LEU A 757 -20.92 30.16 -9.62
C LEU A 757 -21.12 29.23 -10.81
N ALA A 758 -20.67 27.97 -10.70
CA ALA A 758 -20.83 26.99 -11.78
C ALA A 758 -22.31 26.76 -12.10
N GLU A 759 -23.16 26.62 -11.09
CA GLU A 759 -24.60 26.39 -11.28
C GLU A 759 -25.34 27.63 -11.81
N TYR A 760 -25.02 28.84 -11.34
CA TYR A 760 -25.60 30.05 -11.93
C TYR A 760 -25.14 30.27 -13.38
N ARG A 761 -23.85 30.04 -13.68
CA ARG A 761 -23.35 30.06 -15.06
C ARG A 761 -24.03 28.99 -15.92
N ARG A 762 -24.40 27.85 -15.34
CA ARG A 762 -25.16 26.79 -16.02
C ARG A 762 -26.55 27.28 -16.44
N VAL A 763 -27.22 28.09 -15.61
CA VAL A 763 -28.48 28.74 -15.99
C VAL A 763 -28.28 29.62 -17.21
N SER A 764 -27.27 30.48 -17.20
CA SER A 764 -27.00 31.38 -18.32
C SER A 764 -26.58 30.68 -19.61
N TYR A 765 -25.85 29.57 -19.48
CA TYR A 765 -25.35 28.80 -20.62
C TYR A 765 -26.43 27.90 -21.24
N LEU A 766 -27.16 27.14 -20.42
CA LEU A 766 -28.14 26.15 -20.88
C LEU A 766 -29.54 26.72 -21.08
N TYR A 767 -29.91 27.75 -20.30
CA TYR A 767 -31.26 28.32 -20.28
C TYR A 767 -31.22 29.83 -20.54
N PRO A 768 -30.60 30.31 -21.64
CA PRO A 768 -30.36 31.73 -21.87
C PRO A 768 -31.62 32.59 -22.03
N ASN A 769 -32.78 31.97 -22.23
CA ASN A 769 -34.09 32.61 -22.37
C ASN A 769 -34.96 32.46 -21.12
N SER A 770 -34.46 31.82 -20.05
CA SER A 770 -35.18 31.69 -18.79
C SER A 770 -35.38 33.05 -18.11
N ALA A 771 -36.52 33.23 -17.43
CA ALA A 771 -36.78 34.36 -16.55
C ALA A 771 -35.79 34.43 -15.36
N ASN A 772 -35.12 33.34 -15.01
CA ASN A 772 -34.09 33.32 -13.98
C ASN A 772 -32.70 33.71 -14.50
N ASN A 773 -32.50 33.86 -15.81
CA ASN A 773 -31.16 34.08 -16.35
C ASN A 773 -30.54 35.41 -15.89
N TYR A 774 -31.29 36.52 -15.95
CA TYR A 774 -30.75 37.81 -15.51
C TYR A 774 -30.40 37.80 -14.02
N LYS A 775 -31.20 37.10 -13.19
CA LYS A 775 -30.91 36.88 -11.77
C LYS A 775 -29.65 36.05 -11.57
N ALA A 776 -29.47 34.99 -12.35
CA ALA A 776 -28.26 34.17 -12.29
C ALA A 776 -27.01 34.99 -12.68
N MET A 777 -27.10 35.84 -13.71
CA MET A 777 -26.01 36.73 -14.13
C MET A 777 -25.67 37.75 -13.03
N PHE A 778 -26.68 38.34 -12.39
CA PHE A 778 -26.48 39.20 -11.22
C PHE A 778 -25.77 38.45 -10.09
N MET A 779 -26.24 37.25 -9.73
CA MET A 779 -25.65 36.44 -8.66
C MET A 779 -24.21 36.02 -8.96
N VAL A 780 -23.86 35.77 -10.23
CA VAL A 780 -22.45 35.54 -10.62
C VAL A 780 -21.60 36.77 -10.32
N GLY A 781 -22.06 37.97 -10.68
CA GLY A 781 -21.38 39.23 -10.37
C GLY A 781 -21.27 39.46 -8.86
N PHE A 782 -22.36 39.26 -8.15
CA PHE A 782 -22.44 39.44 -6.70
C PHE A 782 -21.48 38.51 -5.95
N ILE A 783 -21.45 37.21 -6.28
CA ILE A 783 -20.52 36.26 -5.65
C ILE A 783 -19.07 36.64 -5.94
N GLN A 784 -18.76 37.05 -7.17
CA GLN A 784 -17.41 37.48 -7.53
C GLN A 784 -16.97 38.71 -6.71
N SER A 785 -17.85 39.71 -6.55
CA SER A 785 -17.57 40.92 -5.77
C SER A 785 -17.48 40.62 -4.27
N GLU A 786 -18.57 40.11 -3.70
CA GLU A 786 -18.74 40.10 -2.25
C GLU A 786 -18.00 38.95 -1.58
N HIS A 787 -17.94 37.79 -2.20
CA HIS A 787 -17.39 36.58 -1.59
C HIS A 787 -15.99 36.22 -2.10
N LEU A 788 -15.69 36.45 -3.38
CA LEU A 788 -14.40 36.09 -3.99
C LEU A 788 -13.44 37.27 -4.17
N LYS A 789 -13.90 38.51 -3.92
CA LYS A 789 -13.12 39.75 -4.08
C LYS A 789 -12.46 39.89 -5.46
N ASN A 790 -13.18 39.45 -6.49
CA ASN A 790 -12.77 39.52 -7.88
C ASN A 790 -13.63 40.55 -8.63
N ASP A 791 -13.36 41.80 -8.30
CA ASP A 791 -14.03 43.00 -8.79
C ASP A 791 -14.06 43.08 -10.32
N SER A 792 -12.97 42.67 -10.98
CA SER A 792 -12.89 42.67 -12.44
C SER A 792 -13.90 41.72 -13.08
N ALA A 793 -14.00 40.48 -12.58
CA ALA A 793 -14.97 39.51 -13.07
C ALA A 793 -16.41 39.89 -12.67
N ALA A 794 -16.58 40.53 -11.51
CA ALA A 794 -17.87 41.01 -11.05
C ALA A 794 -18.45 42.09 -11.98
N VAL A 795 -17.66 43.14 -12.26
CA VAL A 795 -18.05 44.22 -13.19
C VAL A 795 -18.42 43.66 -14.56
N GLN A 796 -17.59 42.76 -15.12
CA GLN A 796 -17.88 42.14 -16.41
C GLN A 796 -19.24 41.41 -16.42
N SER A 797 -19.57 40.74 -15.32
CA SER A 797 -20.83 39.99 -15.20
C SER A 797 -22.04 40.91 -15.12
N PHE A 798 -21.97 41.99 -14.32
CA PHE A 798 -23.03 42.99 -14.23
C PHE A 798 -23.23 43.75 -15.55
N GLU A 799 -22.15 44.15 -16.23
CA GLU A 799 -22.24 44.82 -17.53
C GLU A 799 -22.87 43.91 -18.59
N SER A 800 -22.49 42.63 -18.60
CA SER A 800 -23.08 41.63 -19.51
C SER A 800 -24.58 41.45 -19.24
N MET A 801 -24.98 41.49 -17.96
CA MET A 801 -26.38 41.42 -17.56
C MET A 801 -27.14 42.64 -18.08
N LEU A 802 -26.67 43.86 -17.80
CA LEU A 802 -27.33 45.10 -18.22
C LEU A 802 -27.40 45.25 -19.74
N ALA A 803 -26.38 44.80 -20.46
CA ALA A 803 -26.39 44.81 -21.93
C ALA A 803 -27.48 43.88 -22.50
N LYS A 804 -27.72 42.74 -21.86
CA LYS A 804 -28.71 41.74 -22.31
C LYS A 804 -30.11 42.00 -21.75
N TYR A 805 -30.20 42.52 -20.54
CA TYR A 805 -31.40 42.76 -19.76
C TYR A 805 -31.37 44.16 -19.14
N PRO A 806 -31.51 45.23 -19.95
CA PRO A 806 -31.35 46.60 -19.47
C PRO A 806 -32.41 47.02 -18.46
N ASN A 807 -33.62 46.47 -18.55
CA ASN A 807 -34.77 46.88 -17.74
C ASN A 807 -35.31 45.71 -16.90
N THR A 808 -34.71 45.46 -15.75
CA THR A 808 -35.12 44.43 -14.77
C THR A 808 -35.18 45.01 -13.36
N ASP A 809 -35.77 44.28 -12.43
CA ASP A 809 -35.79 44.60 -11.00
C ASP A 809 -34.38 44.64 -10.37
N LEU A 810 -33.36 44.11 -11.04
CA LEU A 810 -31.96 44.09 -10.59
C LEU A 810 -31.05 45.05 -11.38
N SER A 811 -31.59 45.83 -12.32
CA SER A 811 -30.78 46.71 -13.17
C SER A 811 -30.11 47.84 -12.37
N ASP A 812 -30.86 48.50 -11.49
CA ASP A 812 -30.34 49.58 -10.65
C ASP A 812 -29.30 49.05 -9.66
N ASP A 813 -29.53 47.86 -9.09
CA ASP A 813 -28.59 47.20 -8.20
C ASP A 813 -27.28 46.84 -8.93
N ALA A 814 -27.38 46.31 -10.15
CA ALA A 814 -26.20 45.96 -10.95
C ALA A 814 -25.36 47.21 -11.30
N ASP A 815 -26.01 48.30 -11.70
CA ASP A 815 -25.34 49.58 -11.96
C ASP A 815 -24.70 50.15 -10.69
N TRP A 816 -25.40 50.08 -9.56
CA TRP A 816 -24.86 50.50 -8.26
C TRP A 816 -23.61 49.68 -7.89
N MET A 817 -23.66 48.35 -8.04
CA MET A 817 -22.51 47.48 -7.78
C MET A 817 -21.31 47.84 -8.65
N ILE A 818 -21.51 48.08 -9.96
CA ILE A 818 -20.46 48.51 -10.87
C ILE A 818 -19.83 49.83 -10.41
N ARG A 819 -20.66 50.83 -10.09
CA ARG A 819 -20.18 52.14 -9.63
C ARG A 819 -19.43 52.03 -8.29
N ASN A 820 -19.93 51.21 -7.37
CA ASN A 820 -19.29 51.01 -6.07
C ASN A 820 -17.90 50.38 -6.24
N ILE A 821 -17.80 49.29 -7.01
CA ILE A 821 -16.54 48.63 -7.32
C ILE A 821 -15.55 49.60 -7.98
N ARG A 822 -15.98 50.35 -9.01
CA ARG A 822 -15.14 51.33 -9.71
C ARG A 822 -14.67 52.48 -8.83
N SER A 823 -15.44 52.82 -7.80
CA SER A 823 -15.07 53.85 -6.83
C SER A 823 -14.06 53.37 -5.77
N GLY A 824 -13.77 52.06 -5.74
CA GLY A 824 -13.01 51.42 -4.66
C GLY A 824 -13.81 51.28 -3.36
N GLY A 825 -15.12 51.04 -3.46
CA GLY A 825 -16.01 50.82 -2.31
C GLY A 825 -16.57 52.09 -1.63
N LYS A 826 -16.35 53.27 -2.21
CA LYS A 826 -16.70 54.58 -1.60
C LYS A 826 -18.19 54.91 -1.61
N LEU A 827 -19.01 54.14 -2.32
CA LEU A 827 -20.46 54.34 -2.38
C LEU A 827 -21.21 53.55 -1.31
N MET A 828 -20.52 52.69 -0.55
CA MET A 828 -21.11 52.11 0.66
C MET A 828 -21.32 53.22 1.70
N PRO A 829 -22.53 53.35 2.28
CA PRO A 829 -22.72 54.25 3.40
C PRO A 829 -21.73 53.89 4.50
N VAL A 830 -20.99 54.90 4.99
CA VAL A 830 -20.18 54.74 6.20
C VAL A 830 -21.14 54.36 7.31
N LEU A 831 -21.10 53.11 7.75
CA LEU A 831 -21.77 52.72 8.98
C LEU A 831 -21.09 53.51 10.09
N GLU A 832 -21.84 54.38 10.78
CA GLU A 832 -21.35 55.09 11.96
C GLU A 832 -20.89 54.06 12.99
N GLY A 833 -19.57 53.83 13.05
CA GLY A 833 -18.95 52.82 13.91
C GLY A 833 -17.45 52.67 13.68
N ASP A 834 -16.98 52.71 12.43
CA ASP A 834 -15.55 52.49 12.14
C ASP A 834 -14.81 53.81 11.89
N SER A 835 -14.52 54.52 12.98
CA SER A 835 -13.48 55.55 12.96
C SER A 835 -12.19 55.03 13.61
N ALA A 836 -11.13 55.07 12.80
CA ALA A 836 -9.71 55.08 13.15
C ALA A 836 -9.05 53.78 13.68
N SER A 837 -8.31 53.11 12.78
CA SER A 837 -6.88 52.88 13.05
C SER A 837 -6.08 53.00 11.76
N THR A 838 -5.22 54.01 11.71
CA THR A 838 -4.23 54.26 10.67
C THR A 838 -3.17 53.16 10.67
N PRO A 839 -2.71 52.65 9.51
CA PRO A 839 -1.52 51.82 9.48
C PRO A 839 -0.28 52.70 9.63
N ALA A 840 0.51 52.44 10.68
CA ALA A 840 1.84 53.00 10.84
C ALA A 840 2.75 52.46 9.72
N ASP A 841 3.34 53.39 8.98
CA ASP A 841 4.39 53.13 8.01
C ASP A 841 5.65 52.61 8.73
N SER A 842 6.11 51.43 8.37
CA SER A 842 7.36 50.86 8.88
C SER A 842 8.24 50.38 7.73
N THR A 843 9.04 51.30 7.18
CA THR A 843 10.30 50.96 6.52
C THR A 843 11.44 51.80 7.10
N SER A 844 12.21 51.22 8.02
CA SER A 844 13.66 51.37 8.02
C SER A 844 14.32 50.22 8.79
N GLY A 845 14.83 49.26 8.04
CA GLY A 845 15.89 48.39 8.53
C GLY A 845 17.24 49.07 8.33
N LYS A 846 18.04 49.15 9.40
CA LYS A 846 19.48 48.80 9.45
C LYS A 846 20.10 49.27 10.77
N LYS A 847 20.44 48.33 11.66
CA LYS A 847 21.84 47.95 11.95
C LYS A 847 21.92 46.90 13.07
N LYS A 848 22.70 45.85 12.72
CA LYS A 848 23.33 44.78 13.52
C LYS A 848 22.45 43.65 14.01
#